data_AF-A0A669EZ91-F1
#
_entry.id   AF-A0A669EZ91-F1
#
_cell.length_a   1.000
_cell.length_b   1.000
_cell.length_c   1.000
_cell.angle_alpha   90.00
_cell.angle_beta   90.00
_cell.angle_gamma   90.00
#
_symmetry.space_group_name_H-M   'P 1'
#
loop_
_entity.id
_entity.type
_entity.pdbx_description
1 polymer ?
#
loop_
_entity_poly.entity_id
_entity_poly.type
_entity_poly.pdbx_seq_one_letter_code
_entity_poly.pdbx_strand_id
1 'polypeptide(L)'
;MGYIQKRTRGKPAIIRYPRFSEKKQPEKFYSRLLKLYFPHRSNDDLKNTEHPTSEQFYKSGRKHGFAVRPIVTFNKKRYESHGKTMERALEQIEQQGPLINAWNTFAPEVEVDRLECVAQRQSRHDTDENEMDIVPDYQVSGSSSGAMPAIIAPKLSPDFVRKMYQSLNETQASIFYAVREWCFKLVWGHCPEQFFYFVSGGAGCGKSHVIKCIYEEATKILHQLPRFRDQADMSYPAVLLTAFTGTAAFNISGKTLHSLLKLPKSLKPPYQGLGNALDEVRASLSNAEILVIDEISMVSKDLFAYIHWRLQQIKGNKKPFGGMSILAVGDFYQLPPLGKAKPLCVYEDNVLDLWKDYFHMVNLTEIMRQKDDHSFAEVLNRIRVKQKTDSLEANDKALLTQAIHDIKDCPSNVLHIYATNKEVDKHNSATVTALHSDIINIQAEDYRKDPRMGEMVLLADMMKGNKRDLPDNIQAAPGVRVMIIRNLDVEDGLVNGTFGTITNIVTTTQDGPKTVNLIGLTLDNQNSGQKFRRKIQGSSDNLVYIEKCEESTSKKGVLRRQFPMKLAFACTAHKVQGMTMESAVVCLKRIFEPGMAYVALSRTTSLKGLYITDFDGRKIYADPAITDALKNMRHASFENARPLLQFLKSVVPTVPTLTIIHHNAQGLPTHMEDMRCHHELSLADVLCITETHLSGSSVSPRFQLEQYNMATRNRHVSYTNHTDMAKVNGGGVAMYYKTVLTAESRKYLQNVTDLEFVVIKVESPVTALIATVYRPPNYSHVRFLPQMQCLLDSLEMMNCQPIIVCGDFNEDLMSRGKNPSKNCFSQEDMHNLLLLQLPKNTH
;
A
#
# COMPACT_ATOMS: atom_id res chain seq x y z
N MET A 1 7.34 19.04 -13.48
CA MET A 1 7.97 20.36 -13.52
C MET A 1 6.90 21.43 -13.46
N GLY A 2 6.83 22.19 -12.38
CA GLY A 2 6.19 23.50 -12.45
C GLY A 2 7.12 24.39 -13.25
N TYR A 3 6.67 24.88 -14.41
CA TYR A 3 7.43 25.92 -15.10
C TYR A 3 7.51 27.13 -14.17
N ILE A 4 8.74 27.62 -13.90
CA ILE A 4 8.90 29.01 -13.47
C ILE A 4 8.57 29.85 -14.69
N GLN A 5 7.28 30.18 -14.84
CA GLN A 5 6.85 31.11 -15.86
C GLN A 5 7.44 32.47 -15.48
N LYS A 6 8.47 32.89 -16.22
CA LYS A 6 9.01 34.25 -16.13
C LYS A 6 7.86 35.19 -16.48
N ARG A 7 7.30 35.84 -15.45
CA ARG A 7 6.04 36.59 -15.57
C ARG A 7 6.20 37.77 -16.53
N THR A 8 5.25 37.90 -17.45
CA THR A 8 5.04 39.11 -18.26
C THR A 8 4.67 40.28 -17.35
N ARG A 9 5.29 41.44 -17.58
CA ARG A 9 5.32 42.66 -16.73
C ARG A 9 3.96 43.36 -16.49
N GLY A 10 2.81 42.72 -16.73
CA GLY A 10 1.51 43.41 -16.87
C GLY A 10 0.44 43.16 -15.80
N LYS A 11 0.57 42.18 -14.90
CA LYS A 11 -0.47 41.90 -13.88
C LYS A 11 0.05 42.17 -12.46
N PRO A 12 -0.56 43.09 -11.68
CA PRO A 12 -0.16 43.32 -10.29
C PRO A 12 -0.42 42.04 -9.47
N ALA A 13 0.60 41.57 -8.74
CA ALA A 13 0.52 40.39 -7.91
C ALA A 13 0.43 40.79 -6.44
N ILE A 14 -0.50 40.20 -5.70
CA ILE A 14 -0.61 40.38 -4.25
C ILE A 14 0.38 39.44 -3.57
N ILE A 15 1.37 39.98 -2.87
CA ILE A 15 2.30 39.21 -2.05
C ILE A 15 1.56 38.82 -0.77
N ARG A 16 1.29 37.52 -0.58
CA ARG A 16 0.78 36.99 0.68
C ARG A 16 1.95 36.73 1.62
N TYR A 17 1.87 37.25 2.84
CA TYR A 17 2.90 37.07 3.86
C TYR A 17 2.26 36.81 5.24
N PRO A 18 2.89 35.99 6.09
CA PRO A 18 2.39 35.71 7.43
C PRO A 18 2.40 36.97 8.32
N ARG A 19 1.41 37.09 9.21
CA ARG A 19 1.32 38.20 10.19
C ARG A 19 1.75 37.71 11.57
N PHE A 20 2.77 38.36 12.11
CA PHE A 20 3.26 38.11 13.47
C PHE A 20 2.86 39.28 14.37
N SER A 21 2.55 39.01 15.63
CA SER A 21 2.29 40.06 16.62
C SER A 21 3.62 40.63 17.12
N GLU A 22 3.74 41.96 17.12
CA GLU A 22 4.93 42.65 17.67
C GLU A 22 5.16 42.32 19.15
N LYS A 23 4.09 42.13 19.93
CA LYS A 23 4.17 41.83 21.37
C LYS A 23 4.48 40.36 21.68
N LYS A 24 3.91 39.41 20.91
CA LYS A 24 4.08 37.96 21.17
C LYS A 24 5.32 37.36 20.49
N GLN A 25 5.73 37.88 19.32
CA GLN A 25 6.82 37.32 18.50
C GLN A 25 7.63 38.45 17.80
N PRO A 26 8.40 39.26 18.54
CA PRO A 26 9.08 40.45 18.03
C PRO A 26 10.12 40.13 16.94
N GLU A 27 10.92 39.07 17.12
CA GLU A 27 11.97 38.73 16.14
C GLU A 27 11.38 38.38 14.76
N LYS A 28 10.33 37.55 14.73
CA LYS A 28 9.63 37.18 13.49
C LYS A 28 8.94 38.38 12.84
N PHE A 29 8.42 39.30 13.65
CA PHE A 29 7.82 40.54 13.18
C PHE A 29 8.84 41.45 12.46
N TYR A 30 9.98 41.72 13.09
CA TYR A 30 11.03 42.58 12.52
C TYR A 30 11.76 41.90 11.34
N SER A 31 11.97 40.58 11.42
CA SER A 31 12.52 39.79 10.29
C SER A 31 11.64 39.88 9.05
N ARG A 32 10.31 39.79 9.23
CA ARG A 32 9.34 39.98 8.16
C ARG A 32 9.42 41.38 7.55
N LEU A 33 9.47 42.42 8.38
CA LEU A 33 9.56 43.81 7.90
C LEU A 33 10.81 44.04 7.05
N LEU A 34 11.95 43.52 7.49
CA LEU A 34 13.20 43.60 6.75
C LEU A 34 13.10 42.84 5.42
N LYS A 35 12.58 41.61 5.41
CA LYS A 35 12.43 40.82 4.17
C LYS A 35 11.52 41.46 3.13
N LEU A 36 10.46 42.16 3.55
CA LEU A 36 9.51 42.75 2.61
C LEU A 36 9.95 44.12 2.08
N TYR A 37 10.59 44.93 2.92
CA TYR A 37 10.77 46.36 2.64
C TYR A 37 12.22 46.82 2.66
N PHE A 38 13.18 45.96 3.04
CA PHE A 38 14.60 46.26 2.97
C PHE A 38 15.24 45.59 1.73
N PRO A 39 16.02 46.34 0.91
CA PRO A 39 16.73 45.75 -0.23
C PRO A 39 17.82 44.78 0.23
N HIS A 40 17.70 43.50 -0.14
CA HIS A 40 18.66 42.45 0.20
C HIS A 40 18.78 41.44 -0.95
N ARG A 41 19.93 40.75 -1.05
CA ARG A 41 20.16 39.69 -2.04
C ARG A 41 20.28 38.31 -1.40
N SER A 42 20.70 38.23 -0.14
CA SER A 42 20.70 37.00 0.66
C SER A 42 20.03 37.22 2.03
N ASN A 43 19.75 36.16 2.78
CA ASN A 43 19.25 36.31 4.16
C ASN A 43 20.32 36.86 5.11
N ASP A 44 21.60 36.68 4.79
CA ASP A 44 22.72 37.17 5.60
C ASP A 44 22.84 38.70 5.54
N ASP A 45 22.31 39.32 4.50
CA ASP A 45 22.23 40.78 4.34
C ASP A 45 21.29 41.48 5.34
N LEU A 46 20.47 40.71 6.07
CA LEU A 46 19.42 41.16 6.97
C LEU A 46 19.82 41.11 8.46
N LYS A 47 21.06 40.71 8.74
CA LYS A 47 21.70 40.66 10.06
C LYS A 47 23.17 41.06 9.89
N ASN A 48 23.84 41.51 10.94
CA ASN A 48 25.29 41.73 10.91
C ASN A 48 25.92 41.17 12.20
N THR A 49 27.22 40.94 12.22
CA THR A 49 27.95 40.44 13.41
C THR A 49 27.76 41.34 14.64
N GLU A 50 27.58 42.65 14.44
CA GLU A 50 27.26 43.61 15.51
C GLU A 50 25.79 43.62 15.95
N HIS A 51 24.88 43.08 15.13
CA HIS A 51 23.43 43.11 15.35
C HIS A 51 22.81 41.73 15.00
N PRO A 52 22.91 40.74 15.91
CA PRO A 52 22.53 39.35 15.63
C PRO A 52 21.02 39.13 15.52
N THR A 53 20.21 40.03 16.08
CA THR A 53 18.74 39.95 16.00
C THR A 53 18.19 40.90 14.94
N SER A 54 17.12 40.46 14.25
CA SER A 54 16.43 41.28 13.25
C SER A 54 15.82 42.56 13.84
N GLU A 55 15.51 42.57 15.13
CA GLU A 55 15.03 43.76 15.83
C GLU A 55 16.14 44.80 16.03
N GLN A 56 17.32 44.38 16.50
CA GLN A 56 18.48 45.26 16.66
C GLN A 56 18.95 45.81 15.31
N PHE A 57 18.98 44.96 14.28
CA PHE A 57 19.36 45.39 12.93
C PHE A 57 18.36 46.40 12.35
N TYR A 58 17.06 46.22 12.60
CA TYR A 58 16.05 47.17 12.18
C TYR A 58 16.17 48.52 12.92
N LYS A 59 16.37 48.51 14.24
CA LYS A 59 16.39 49.72 15.07
C LYS A 59 17.69 50.52 14.94
N SER A 60 18.83 49.84 14.89
CA SER A 60 20.17 50.44 15.05
C SER A 60 21.11 50.16 13.87
N GLY A 61 20.75 49.23 12.98
CA GLY A 61 21.59 48.85 11.85
C GLY A 61 21.77 49.96 10.83
N ARG A 62 22.95 49.98 10.21
CA ARG A 62 23.30 50.85 9.08
C ARG A 62 23.82 50.00 7.92
N LYS A 63 23.41 50.34 6.69
CA LYS A 63 23.93 49.72 5.47
C LYS A 63 24.21 50.81 4.44
N HIS A 64 25.42 50.85 3.90
CA HIS A 64 25.89 51.91 2.98
C HIS A 64 25.73 53.34 3.55
N GLY A 65 26.02 53.54 4.84
CA GLY A 65 25.95 54.85 5.49
C GLY A 65 24.56 55.33 5.90
N PHE A 66 23.49 54.64 5.49
CA PHE A 66 22.11 54.97 5.84
C PHE A 66 21.55 54.06 6.93
N ALA A 67 20.73 54.62 7.82
CA ALA A 67 19.99 53.85 8.80
C ALA A 67 18.93 52.96 8.12
N VAL A 68 18.76 51.73 8.63
CA VAL A 68 17.83 50.73 8.07
C VAL A 68 16.37 51.12 8.26
N ARG A 69 16.01 51.67 9.43
CA ARG A 69 14.63 52.04 9.78
C ARG A 69 13.97 53.05 8.82
N PRO A 70 14.62 54.17 8.45
CA PRO A 70 14.07 55.10 7.46
C PRO A 70 13.76 54.45 6.10
N ILE A 71 14.65 53.59 5.60
CA ILE A 71 14.50 52.91 4.30
C ILE A 71 13.28 51.99 4.32
N VAL A 72 13.17 51.16 5.36
CA VAL A 72 12.03 50.24 5.52
C VAL A 72 10.71 51.02 5.67
N THR A 73 10.71 52.10 6.45
CA THR A 73 9.51 52.92 6.68
C THR A 73 9.05 53.60 5.38
N PHE A 74 10.00 54.11 4.58
CA PHE A 74 9.73 54.71 3.28
C PHE A 74 9.15 53.70 2.29
N ASN A 75 9.76 52.53 2.17
CA ASN A 75 9.29 51.46 1.28
C ASN A 75 7.94 50.90 1.74
N LYS A 76 7.73 50.73 3.05
CA LYS A 76 6.43 50.33 3.59
C LYS A 76 5.34 51.33 3.21
N LYS A 77 5.59 52.63 3.35
CA LYS A 77 4.61 53.67 2.95
C LYS A 77 4.35 53.68 1.44
N ARG A 78 5.38 53.40 0.63
CA ARG A 78 5.27 53.35 -0.84
C ARG A 78 4.45 52.15 -1.34
N TYR A 79 4.65 50.97 -0.75
CA TYR A 79 4.05 49.72 -1.22
C TYR A 79 2.78 49.31 -0.46
N GLU A 80 2.50 49.91 0.70
CA GLU A 80 1.37 49.58 1.57
C GLU A 80 0.52 50.84 1.87
N SER A 81 0.00 51.48 0.81
CA SER A 81 -0.73 52.75 0.90
C SER A 81 -1.98 52.71 1.78
N HIS A 82 -2.67 51.56 1.86
CA HIS A 82 -3.91 51.38 2.63
C HIS A 82 -3.76 50.46 3.85
N GLY A 83 -2.54 50.07 4.22
CA GLY A 83 -2.27 49.06 5.26
C GLY A 83 -2.90 49.41 6.61
N LYS A 84 -2.74 50.65 7.07
CA LYS A 84 -3.29 51.11 8.36
C LYS A 84 -4.82 51.11 8.38
N THR A 85 -5.47 51.39 7.25
CA THR A 85 -6.93 51.39 7.13
C THR A 85 -7.47 49.95 7.17
N MET A 86 -6.79 49.02 6.51
CA MET A 86 -7.12 47.60 6.57
C MET A 86 -6.85 46.98 7.95
N GLU A 87 -5.79 47.42 8.64
CA GLU A 87 -5.44 46.94 9.98
C GLU A 87 -6.50 47.39 11.00
N ARG A 88 -6.95 48.65 10.94
CA ARG A 88 -8.09 49.15 11.74
C ARG A 88 -9.40 48.41 11.44
N ALA A 89 -9.69 48.13 10.17
CA ALA A 89 -10.88 47.39 9.78
C ALA A 89 -10.85 45.94 10.29
N LEU A 90 -9.67 45.30 10.29
CA LEU A 90 -9.49 43.95 10.83
C LEU A 90 -9.54 43.90 12.36
N GLU A 91 -8.96 44.88 13.05
CA GLU A 91 -9.09 45.01 14.51
C GLU A 91 -10.56 45.23 14.92
N GLN A 92 -11.33 45.99 14.14
CA GLN A 92 -12.77 46.13 14.34
C GLN A 92 -13.53 44.81 14.13
N ILE A 93 -13.17 44.01 13.11
CA ILE A 93 -13.76 42.68 12.87
C ILE A 93 -13.38 41.67 13.97
N GLU A 94 -12.15 41.71 14.49
CA GLU A 94 -11.73 40.84 15.59
C GLU A 94 -12.41 41.21 16.91
N GLN A 95 -12.67 42.49 17.17
CA GLN A 95 -13.34 42.95 18.39
C GLN A 95 -14.86 42.78 18.35
N GLN A 96 -15.50 43.00 17.21
CA GLN A 96 -16.96 42.97 17.08
C GLN A 96 -17.49 41.65 16.50
N GLY A 97 -16.61 40.76 16.04
CA GLY A 97 -16.96 39.59 15.26
C GLY A 97 -17.39 39.95 13.83
N PRO A 98 -17.47 38.97 12.91
CA PRO A 98 -17.98 39.24 11.57
C PRO A 98 -19.44 39.70 11.66
N LEU A 99 -19.80 40.75 10.92
CA LEU A 99 -21.18 41.18 10.74
C LEU A 99 -22.01 39.97 10.27
N ILE A 100 -22.86 39.46 11.17
CA ILE A 100 -23.93 38.52 10.84
C ILE A 100 -24.69 39.15 9.67
N ASN A 101 -24.62 38.51 8.50
CA ASN A 101 -25.29 38.86 7.23
C ASN A 101 -24.45 39.51 6.11
N ALA A 102 -23.14 39.73 6.24
CA ALA A 102 -22.34 40.26 5.11
C ALA A 102 -22.21 39.26 3.93
N TRP A 103 -22.29 37.95 4.21
CA TRP A 103 -22.23 36.89 3.18
C TRP A 103 -23.54 36.73 2.42
N ASN A 104 -24.67 37.18 3.00
CA ASN A 104 -26.00 37.08 2.40
C ASN A 104 -26.14 38.02 1.18
N THR A 105 -25.33 39.08 1.11
CA THR A 105 -25.34 40.04 0.00
C THR A 105 -24.58 39.52 -1.23
N PHE A 106 -23.66 38.57 -1.07
CA PHE A 106 -22.80 38.10 -2.17
C PHE A 106 -23.33 36.86 -2.91
N ALA A 107 -24.24 36.08 -2.30
CA ALA A 107 -24.80 34.87 -2.92
C ALA A 107 -26.16 34.47 -2.29
N PRO A 108 -27.25 35.22 -2.57
CA PRO A 108 -28.58 34.93 -1.99
C PRO A 108 -29.16 33.58 -2.41
N GLU A 109 -28.79 33.05 -3.57
CA GLU A 109 -29.27 31.77 -4.11
C GLU A 109 -28.88 30.57 -3.22
N VAL A 110 -27.73 30.65 -2.53
CA VAL A 110 -27.22 29.56 -1.67
C VAL A 110 -28.05 29.40 -0.39
N GLU A 111 -28.70 30.46 0.10
CA GLU A 111 -29.58 30.38 1.29
C GLU A 111 -30.99 29.89 0.94
N VAL A 112 -31.46 30.14 -0.30
CA VAL A 112 -32.74 29.59 -0.79
C VAL A 112 -32.65 28.06 -0.88
N ASP A 113 -31.56 27.54 -1.45
CA ASP A 113 -31.27 26.09 -1.47
C ASP A 113 -31.16 25.50 -0.06
N ARG A 114 -30.58 26.26 0.88
CA ARG A 114 -30.44 25.84 2.28
C ARG A 114 -31.79 25.78 2.99
N LEU A 115 -32.66 26.76 2.76
CA LEU A 115 -33.99 26.85 3.38
C LEU A 115 -34.94 25.81 2.79
N GLU A 116 -34.89 25.52 1.48
CA GLU A 116 -35.62 24.40 0.87
C GLU A 116 -35.16 23.05 1.43
N CYS A 117 -33.86 22.85 1.61
CA CYS A 117 -33.31 21.64 2.23
C CYS A 117 -33.69 21.47 3.72
N VAL A 118 -33.91 22.57 4.44
CA VAL A 118 -34.34 22.55 5.84
C VAL A 118 -35.84 22.28 5.95
N ALA A 119 -36.65 22.84 5.04
CA ALA A 119 -38.11 22.65 5.00
C ALA A 119 -38.52 21.21 4.63
N GLN A 120 -37.69 20.48 3.87
CA GLN A 120 -37.96 19.10 3.46
C GLN A 120 -37.57 18.03 4.51
N ARG A 121 -37.07 18.42 5.70
CA ARG A 121 -36.73 17.47 6.75
C ARG A 121 -37.97 17.03 7.52
N GLN A 122 -38.45 15.82 7.26
CA GLN A 122 -39.31 15.11 8.21
C GLN A 122 -38.53 14.82 9.51
N SER A 123 -39.13 15.12 10.66
CA SER A 123 -38.63 14.75 11.98
C SER A 123 -38.73 13.24 12.18
N ARG A 124 -37.63 12.51 11.96
CA ARG A 124 -37.52 11.12 12.41
C ARG A 124 -37.17 11.11 13.90
N HIS A 125 -38.13 10.70 14.71
CA HIS A 125 -37.91 10.28 16.08
C HIS A 125 -36.93 9.10 16.10
N ASP A 126 -35.85 9.23 16.88
CA ASP A 126 -34.90 8.16 17.17
C ASP A 126 -35.55 7.16 18.13
N THR A 127 -35.86 5.96 17.65
CA THR A 127 -36.11 4.79 18.49
C THR A 127 -35.22 3.63 18.03
N ASP A 128 -34.52 3.07 19.01
CA ASP A 128 -33.71 1.84 19.05
C ASP A 128 -32.43 1.79 18.20
N GLU A 129 -31.33 2.27 18.80
CA GLU A 129 -29.96 2.00 18.37
C GLU A 129 -29.51 0.60 18.82
N ASN A 130 -29.40 -0.32 17.86
CA ASN A 130 -28.71 -1.59 18.07
C ASN A 130 -27.22 -1.34 18.42
N GLU A 131 -26.74 -2.04 19.45
CA GLU A 131 -25.41 -1.93 20.04
C GLU A 131 -24.29 -2.42 19.12
N MET A 132 -23.92 -1.62 18.11
CA MET A 132 -22.80 -1.93 17.22
C MET A 132 -21.49 -1.29 17.68
N ASP A 133 -20.40 -2.03 17.47
CA ASP A 133 -19.03 -1.59 17.75
C ASP A 133 -18.62 -0.44 16.83
N ILE A 134 -18.00 0.60 17.38
CA ILE A 134 -17.39 1.68 16.58
C ILE A 134 -15.89 1.53 16.73
N VAL A 135 -15.21 1.17 15.63
CA VAL A 135 -13.75 1.04 15.57
C VAL A 135 -13.12 2.37 16.02
N PRO A 136 -12.40 2.43 17.15
CA PRO A 136 -11.85 3.66 17.72
C PRO A 136 -10.79 4.39 16.87
N ASP A 137 -10.54 3.97 15.63
CA ASP A 137 -9.57 4.59 14.73
C ASP A 137 -9.97 6.03 14.30
N TYR A 138 -11.12 6.51 14.78
CA TYR A 138 -11.62 7.88 14.69
C TYR A 138 -10.88 8.93 15.55
N GLN A 139 -9.73 8.58 16.14
CA GLN A 139 -9.02 9.49 17.05
C GLN A 139 -7.62 9.80 16.53
N VAL A 140 -7.47 10.97 15.90
CA VAL A 140 -6.19 11.69 15.84
C VAL A 140 -6.04 12.42 17.17
N SER A 141 -5.12 11.98 18.01
CA SER A 141 -4.71 12.69 19.22
C SER A 141 -4.02 13.99 18.84
N GLY A 142 -4.33 15.07 19.53
CA GLY A 142 -3.82 16.43 19.28
C GLY A 142 -2.35 16.64 19.66
N SER A 143 -1.45 15.75 19.25
CA SER A 143 -0.02 16.06 19.31
C SER A 143 0.30 17.05 18.19
N SER A 144 0.37 18.33 18.55
CA SER A 144 0.90 19.43 17.73
C SER A 144 2.41 19.27 17.51
N SER A 145 2.80 18.21 16.79
CA SER A 145 4.10 18.08 16.14
C SER A 145 3.85 18.37 14.65
N GLY A 146 4.22 19.57 14.22
CA GLY A 146 3.93 20.13 12.88
C GLY A 146 4.76 19.53 11.74
N ALA A 147 5.04 18.22 11.76
CA ALA A 147 5.72 17.54 10.68
C ALA A 147 5.02 16.20 10.40
N MET A 148 4.61 15.98 9.14
CA MET A 148 4.25 14.65 8.67
C MET A 148 5.51 13.78 8.76
N PRO A 149 5.53 12.70 9.58
CA PRO A 149 6.67 11.81 9.63
C PRO A 149 6.85 11.09 8.28
N ALA A 150 8.11 10.94 7.87
CA ALA A 150 8.50 10.40 6.58
C ALA A 150 7.89 9.01 6.36
N ILE A 151 7.26 8.81 5.20
CA ILE A 151 6.67 7.54 4.79
C ILE A 151 7.81 6.68 4.24
N ILE A 152 8.54 6.01 5.13
CA ILE A 152 9.64 5.12 4.72
C ILE A 152 9.29 3.71 5.16
N ALA A 153 8.83 2.89 4.22
CA ALA A 153 8.75 1.46 4.42
C ALA A 153 10.16 0.90 4.69
N PRO A 154 10.30 -0.14 5.54
CA PRO A 154 11.60 -0.74 5.80
C PRO A 154 12.20 -1.27 4.49
N LYS A 155 13.47 -0.91 4.22
CA LYS A 155 14.18 -1.42 3.03
C LYS A 155 14.37 -2.93 3.16
N LEU A 156 13.61 -3.70 2.37
CA LEU A 156 13.76 -5.14 2.26
C LEU A 156 15.05 -5.48 1.51
N SER A 157 15.66 -6.62 1.82
CA SER A 157 16.85 -7.08 1.08
C SER A 157 16.44 -7.49 -0.34
N PRO A 158 17.29 -7.24 -1.36
CA PRO A 158 16.97 -7.59 -2.75
C PRO A 158 16.63 -9.08 -2.95
N ASP A 159 17.31 -9.97 -2.22
CA ASP A 159 17.06 -11.42 -2.29
C ASP A 159 15.70 -11.80 -1.72
N PHE A 160 15.25 -11.12 -0.66
CA PHE A 160 13.93 -11.35 -0.09
C PHE A 160 12.83 -10.87 -1.05
N VAL A 161 13.02 -9.70 -1.68
CA VAL A 161 12.10 -9.18 -2.69
C VAL A 161 12.01 -10.11 -3.90
N ARG A 162 13.14 -10.68 -4.35
CA ARG A 162 13.14 -11.66 -5.45
C ARG A 162 12.31 -12.91 -5.08
N LYS A 163 12.51 -13.47 -3.89
CA LYS A 163 11.69 -14.60 -3.40
C LYS A 163 10.20 -14.25 -3.29
N MET A 164 9.87 -13.02 -2.91
CA MET A 164 8.47 -12.56 -2.91
C MET A 164 7.86 -12.62 -4.31
N TYR A 165 8.57 -12.14 -5.34
CA TYR A 165 8.08 -12.18 -6.72
C TYR A 165 7.94 -13.61 -7.26
N GLN A 166 8.87 -14.51 -6.91
CA GLN A 166 8.82 -15.92 -7.29
C GLN A 166 7.61 -16.67 -6.70
N SER A 167 7.11 -16.22 -5.55
CA SER A 167 5.99 -16.86 -4.83
C SER A 167 4.59 -16.45 -5.32
N LEU A 168 4.49 -15.50 -6.25
CA LEU A 168 3.20 -15.05 -6.80
C LEU A 168 2.58 -16.14 -7.67
N ASN A 169 1.27 -16.38 -7.52
CA ASN A 169 0.55 -17.25 -8.45
C ASN A 169 0.18 -16.54 -9.75
N GLU A 170 -0.50 -17.26 -10.65
CA GLU A 170 -0.82 -16.77 -11.99
C GLU A 170 -1.63 -15.47 -11.95
N THR A 171 -2.72 -15.44 -11.20
CA THR A 171 -3.61 -14.27 -11.12
C THR A 171 -2.95 -13.09 -10.42
N GLN A 172 -2.24 -13.34 -9.31
CA GLN A 172 -1.50 -12.31 -8.57
C GLN A 172 -0.42 -11.70 -9.45
N ALA A 173 0.30 -12.53 -10.21
CA ALA A 173 1.34 -12.08 -11.11
C ALA A 173 0.77 -11.30 -12.30
N SER A 174 -0.38 -11.67 -12.86
CA SER A 174 -1.06 -10.88 -13.90
C SER A 174 -1.34 -9.43 -13.45
N ILE A 175 -1.83 -9.24 -12.21
CA ILE A 175 -2.04 -7.90 -11.64
C ILE A 175 -0.69 -7.17 -11.48
N PHE A 176 0.31 -7.87 -10.94
CA PHE A 176 1.65 -7.32 -10.72
C PHE A 176 2.27 -6.81 -12.03
N TYR A 177 2.27 -7.63 -13.09
CA TYR A 177 2.83 -7.23 -14.39
C TYR A 177 2.01 -6.14 -15.07
N ALA A 178 0.68 -6.11 -14.93
CA ALA A 178 -0.15 -5.04 -15.47
C ALA A 178 0.16 -3.68 -14.84
N VAL A 179 0.32 -3.63 -13.51
CA VAL A 179 0.70 -2.38 -12.80
C VAL A 179 2.15 -2.00 -13.14
N ARG A 180 3.05 -2.98 -13.24
CA ARG A 180 4.45 -2.77 -13.64
C ARG A 180 4.56 -2.16 -15.04
N GLU A 181 3.81 -2.68 -16.01
CA GLU A 181 3.76 -2.16 -17.37
C GLU A 181 3.22 -0.73 -17.41
N TRP A 182 2.17 -0.44 -16.62
CA TRP A 182 1.65 0.91 -16.47
C TRP A 182 2.72 1.88 -15.92
N CYS A 183 3.48 1.47 -14.91
CA CYS A 183 4.58 2.27 -14.36
C CYS A 183 5.67 2.52 -15.42
N PHE A 184 6.04 1.51 -16.20
CA PHE A 184 7.02 1.67 -17.28
C PHE A 184 6.53 2.66 -18.35
N LYS A 185 5.29 2.51 -18.80
CA LYS A 185 4.67 3.45 -19.77
C LYS A 185 4.77 4.89 -19.28
N LEU A 186 4.49 5.12 -17.99
CA LEU A 186 4.60 6.45 -17.39
C LEU A 186 6.05 6.97 -17.36
N VAL A 187 7.02 6.13 -17.00
CA VAL A 187 8.45 6.49 -16.97
C VAL A 187 9.01 6.78 -18.37
N TRP A 188 8.58 6.00 -19.38
CA TRP A 188 8.94 6.20 -20.78
C TRP A 188 8.29 7.45 -21.41
N GLY A 189 7.53 8.22 -20.63
CA GLY A 189 6.92 9.46 -21.08
C GLY A 189 5.60 9.27 -21.84
N HIS A 190 5.06 8.05 -21.88
CA HIS A 190 3.67 7.87 -22.29
C HIS A 190 2.72 8.41 -21.21
N CYS A 191 1.50 8.75 -21.60
CA CYS A 191 0.42 9.16 -20.71
C CYS A 191 -0.61 8.03 -20.60
N PRO A 192 -0.30 6.91 -19.91
CA PRO A 192 -1.27 5.83 -19.78
C PRO A 192 -2.50 6.31 -19.01
N GLU A 193 -3.68 5.75 -19.33
CA GLU A 193 -4.89 6.03 -18.58
C GLU A 193 -4.76 5.52 -17.14
N GLN A 194 -5.47 6.16 -16.20
CA GLN A 194 -5.48 5.73 -14.80
C GLN A 194 -6.14 4.35 -14.69
N PHE A 195 -5.56 3.48 -13.88
CA PHE A 195 -6.20 2.22 -13.54
C PHE A 195 -6.94 2.32 -12.21
N PHE A 196 -8.09 1.64 -12.16
CA PHE A 196 -8.91 1.49 -10.96
C PHE A 196 -9.21 0.01 -10.77
N TYR A 197 -8.36 -0.67 -10.01
CA TYR A 197 -8.47 -2.11 -9.79
C TYR A 197 -9.01 -2.39 -8.39
N PHE A 198 -9.94 -3.32 -8.32
CA PHE A 198 -10.44 -3.91 -7.09
C PHE A 198 -10.00 -5.38 -7.00
N VAL A 199 -9.07 -5.68 -6.11
CA VAL A 199 -8.62 -7.05 -5.85
C VAL A 199 -9.47 -7.67 -4.74
N SER A 200 -10.39 -8.53 -5.15
CA SER A 200 -11.18 -9.38 -4.28
C SER A 200 -10.51 -10.72 -4.07
N GLY A 201 -10.83 -11.40 -2.97
CA GLY A 201 -10.40 -12.76 -2.72
C GLY A 201 -10.74 -13.19 -1.32
N GLY A 202 -10.84 -14.49 -1.10
CA GLY A 202 -11.10 -15.07 0.22
C GLY A 202 -10.04 -14.70 1.25
N ALA A 203 -10.33 -15.00 2.52
CA ALA A 203 -9.35 -14.91 3.58
C ALA A 203 -8.17 -15.83 3.25
N GLY A 204 -6.96 -15.29 3.28
CA GLY A 204 -5.76 -16.09 3.00
C GLY A 204 -5.35 -16.22 1.53
N CYS A 205 -6.01 -15.58 0.56
CA CYS A 205 -5.61 -15.60 -0.86
C CYS A 205 -4.35 -14.75 -1.20
N GLY A 206 -3.57 -14.30 -0.21
CA GLY A 206 -2.35 -13.53 -0.44
C GLY A 206 -2.54 -12.05 -0.81
N LYS A 207 -3.71 -11.46 -0.56
CA LYS A 207 -4.01 -10.03 -0.87
C LYS A 207 -2.91 -9.05 -0.41
N SER A 208 -2.53 -9.08 0.86
CA SER A 208 -1.49 -8.20 1.39
C SER A 208 -0.09 -8.49 0.82
N HIS A 209 0.16 -9.71 0.34
CA HIS A 209 1.41 -10.08 -0.34
C HIS A 209 1.51 -9.41 -1.72
N VAL A 210 0.41 -9.38 -2.47
CA VAL A 210 0.32 -8.65 -3.75
C VAL A 210 0.57 -7.16 -3.56
N ILE A 211 -0.01 -6.56 -2.51
CA ILE A 211 0.22 -5.15 -2.17
C ILE A 211 1.71 -4.87 -1.98
N LYS A 212 2.40 -5.70 -1.19
CA LYS A 212 3.83 -5.54 -0.90
C LYS A 212 4.68 -5.68 -2.18
N CYS A 213 4.37 -6.65 -3.03
CA CYS A 213 5.09 -6.83 -4.30
C CYS A 213 4.91 -5.63 -5.24
N ILE A 214 3.68 -5.17 -5.42
CA ILE A 214 3.37 -4.00 -6.27
C ILE A 214 4.05 -2.74 -5.70
N TYR A 215 4.00 -2.55 -4.39
CA TYR A 215 4.61 -1.40 -3.74
C TYR A 215 6.11 -1.32 -4.01
N GLU A 216 6.87 -2.39 -3.81
CA GLU A 216 8.32 -2.40 -4.01
C GLU A 216 8.70 -2.11 -5.48
N GLU A 217 8.06 -2.81 -6.43
CA GLU A 217 8.38 -2.66 -7.85
C GLU A 217 7.92 -1.29 -8.41
N ALA A 218 6.68 -0.89 -8.12
CA ALA A 218 6.15 0.39 -8.61
C ALA A 218 6.93 1.56 -8.01
N THR A 219 7.27 1.49 -6.71
CA THR A 219 8.11 2.51 -6.08
C THR A 219 9.48 2.58 -6.77
N LYS A 220 10.13 1.44 -7.02
CA LYS A 220 11.43 1.39 -7.72
C LYS A 220 11.38 2.00 -9.12
N ILE A 221 10.34 1.69 -9.91
CA ILE A 221 10.19 2.17 -11.29
C ILE A 221 9.83 3.66 -11.29
N LEU A 222 8.84 4.08 -10.50
CA LEU A 222 8.35 5.45 -10.51
C LEU A 222 9.41 6.45 -10.04
N HIS A 223 10.33 6.06 -9.15
CA HIS A 223 11.47 6.90 -8.78
C HIS A 223 12.40 7.26 -9.97
N GLN A 224 12.32 6.55 -11.09
CA GLN A 224 13.09 6.85 -12.31
C GLN A 224 12.46 7.95 -13.16
N LEU A 225 11.26 8.45 -12.81
CA LEU A 225 10.57 9.50 -13.57
C LEU A 225 11.49 10.72 -13.75
N PRO A 226 11.55 11.33 -14.95
CA PRO A 226 12.44 12.47 -15.23
C PRO A 226 12.25 13.63 -14.26
N ARG A 227 11.02 13.85 -13.76
CA ARG A 227 10.70 14.89 -12.78
C ARG A 227 11.37 14.70 -11.42
N PHE A 228 11.81 13.49 -11.10
CA PHE A 228 12.49 13.14 -9.84
C PHE A 228 14.02 13.17 -9.95
N ARG A 229 14.57 13.23 -11.18
CA ARG A 229 16.02 13.35 -11.40
C ARG A 229 16.56 14.74 -11.04
N ASP A 230 15.76 15.79 -11.23
CA ASP A 230 16.16 17.19 -10.97
C ASP A 230 15.87 17.66 -9.53
N GLN A 231 14.98 16.96 -8.82
CA GLN A 231 14.58 17.23 -7.44
C GLN A 231 14.82 15.97 -6.62
N ALA A 232 16.09 15.67 -6.36
CA ALA A 232 16.57 14.45 -5.73
C ALA A 232 16.22 14.36 -4.23
N ASP A 233 14.94 14.47 -3.89
CA ASP A 233 14.43 14.14 -2.57
C ASP A 233 13.62 12.84 -2.69
N MET A 234 14.36 11.72 -2.68
CA MET A 234 13.84 10.34 -2.67
C MET A 234 13.02 10.03 -1.39
N SER A 235 12.80 11.02 -0.53
CA SER A 235 12.04 10.93 0.71
C SER A 235 10.52 11.01 0.50
N TYR A 236 10.05 11.48 -0.67
CA TYR A 236 8.62 11.59 -0.97
C TYR A 236 8.09 10.32 -1.65
N PRO A 237 6.98 9.75 -1.14
CA PRO A 237 6.47 8.47 -1.64
C PRO A 237 5.79 8.61 -3.01
N ALA A 238 6.17 7.72 -3.94
CA ALA A 238 5.48 7.56 -5.23
C ALA A 238 4.20 6.70 -5.12
N VAL A 239 4.17 5.77 -4.15
CA VAL A 239 3.05 4.87 -3.88
C VAL A 239 2.60 5.06 -2.43
N LEU A 240 1.30 5.28 -2.22
CA LEU A 240 0.72 5.48 -0.90
C LEU A 240 0.04 4.20 -0.42
N LEU A 241 0.54 3.62 0.67
CA LEU A 241 -0.08 2.47 1.33
C LEU A 241 -1.04 2.94 2.40
N THR A 242 -2.32 2.61 2.23
CA THR A 242 -3.37 2.94 3.18
C THR A 242 -4.27 1.77 3.52
N ALA A 243 -4.86 1.82 4.71
CA ALA A 243 -5.93 0.92 5.11
C ALA A 243 -6.97 1.67 5.94
N PHE A 244 -8.13 1.05 6.14
CA PHE A 244 -9.16 1.60 7.03
C PHE A 244 -8.75 1.53 8.51
N THR A 245 -8.22 0.38 8.96
CA THR A 245 -7.85 0.16 10.37
C THR A 245 -6.35 0.33 10.64
N GLY A 246 -5.99 0.65 11.88
CA GLY A 246 -4.59 0.76 12.33
C GLY A 246 -3.80 -0.55 12.19
N THR A 247 -4.41 -1.68 12.55
CA THR A 247 -3.80 -3.01 12.42
C THR A 247 -3.54 -3.40 10.97
N ALA A 248 -4.51 -3.15 10.07
CA ALA A 248 -4.34 -3.43 8.65
C ALA A 248 -3.27 -2.52 8.02
N ALA A 249 -3.27 -1.22 8.40
CA ALA A 249 -2.25 -0.28 7.96
C ALA A 249 -0.84 -0.74 8.37
N PHE A 250 -0.65 -1.17 9.62
CA PHE A 250 0.64 -1.70 10.08
C PHE A 250 1.06 -2.98 9.33
N ASN A 251 0.12 -3.89 9.02
CA ASN A 251 0.42 -5.14 8.30
C ASN A 251 1.00 -4.92 6.89
N ILE A 252 0.54 -3.86 6.21
CA ILE A 252 1.09 -3.42 4.92
C ILE A 252 2.19 -2.37 5.06
N SER A 253 2.63 -2.04 6.29
CA SER A 253 3.60 -0.95 6.54
C SER A 253 3.16 0.42 5.99
N GLY A 254 1.85 0.68 5.99
CA GLY A 254 1.20 1.91 5.56
C GLY A 254 0.62 2.75 6.70
N LYS A 255 -0.23 3.72 6.35
CA LYS A 255 -0.93 4.62 7.29
C LYS A 255 -2.45 4.47 7.18
N THR A 256 -3.20 4.87 8.19
CA THR A 256 -4.66 4.90 8.06
C THR A 256 -5.10 5.98 7.08
N LEU A 257 -6.19 5.74 6.33
CA LEU A 257 -6.76 6.73 5.39
C LEU A 257 -7.01 8.09 6.06
N HIS A 258 -7.53 8.07 7.29
CA HIS A 258 -7.81 9.26 8.09
C HIS A 258 -6.55 10.07 8.41
N SER A 259 -5.46 9.38 8.80
CA SER A 259 -4.18 10.02 9.15
C SER A 259 -3.52 10.62 7.90
N LEU A 260 -3.42 9.84 6.81
CA LEU A 260 -2.72 10.26 5.61
C LEU A 260 -3.39 11.46 4.93
N LEU A 261 -4.71 11.40 4.77
CA LEU A 261 -5.47 12.43 4.06
C LEU A 261 -5.99 13.53 4.99
N LYS A 262 -5.70 13.48 6.30
CA LYS A 262 -6.20 14.42 7.33
C LYS A 262 -7.72 14.58 7.25
N LEU A 263 -8.45 13.45 7.23
CA LEU A 263 -9.92 13.44 7.09
C LEU A 263 -10.60 13.83 8.42
N PRO A 264 -11.70 14.62 8.38
CA PRO A 264 -12.43 14.98 9.60
C PRO A 264 -13.18 13.79 10.19
N LYS A 265 -13.41 13.81 11.51
CA LYS A 265 -14.17 12.77 12.23
C LYS A 265 -15.64 12.68 11.81
N SER A 266 -16.21 13.79 11.33
CA SER A 266 -17.59 13.87 10.85
C SER A 266 -17.55 14.13 9.35
N LEU A 267 -18.02 13.18 8.56
CA LEU A 267 -18.13 13.25 7.11
C LEU A 267 -19.45 13.92 6.66
N LYS A 268 -20.17 14.58 7.58
CA LYS A 268 -21.43 15.25 7.26
C LYS A 268 -21.20 16.36 6.22
N PRO A 269 -22.04 16.43 5.18
CA PRO A 269 -21.98 17.54 4.23
C PRO A 269 -22.28 18.88 4.93
N PRO A 270 -21.68 20.00 4.47
CA PRO A 270 -20.84 20.14 3.28
C PRO A 270 -19.38 19.67 3.47
N TYR A 271 -18.69 19.39 2.35
CA TYR A 271 -17.27 19.02 2.34
C TYR A 271 -16.40 20.06 3.06
N GLN A 272 -15.58 19.61 4.01
CA GLN A 272 -14.65 20.45 4.77
C GLN A 272 -13.25 20.41 4.14
N GLY A 273 -12.79 21.56 3.67
CA GLY A 273 -11.45 21.75 3.11
C GLY A 273 -10.34 21.81 4.16
N LEU A 274 -9.09 21.56 3.75
CA LEU A 274 -7.91 21.49 4.62
C LEU A 274 -7.35 22.84 5.13
N GLY A 275 -7.87 23.98 4.64
CA GLY A 275 -7.31 25.29 4.98
C GLY A 275 -5.78 25.35 4.78
N ASN A 276 -5.05 25.82 5.78
CA ASN A 276 -3.59 25.97 5.73
C ASN A 276 -2.82 24.64 5.71
N ALA A 277 -3.40 23.55 6.22
CA ALA A 277 -2.77 22.22 6.23
C ALA A 277 -2.69 21.60 4.82
N LEU A 278 -3.38 22.19 3.84
CA LEU A 278 -3.41 21.70 2.46
C LEU A 278 -2.03 21.79 1.81
N ASP A 279 -1.29 22.87 2.04
CA ASP A 279 0.01 23.08 1.41
C ASP A 279 1.06 22.07 1.91
N GLU A 280 0.99 21.69 3.18
CA GLU A 280 1.82 20.62 3.76
C GLU A 280 1.52 19.26 3.11
N VAL A 281 0.23 18.91 3.01
CA VAL A 281 -0.18 17.63 2.41
C VAL A 281 0.14 17.60 0.92
N ARG A 282 0.01 18.73 0.22
CA ARG A 282 0.40 18.86 -1.19
C ARG A 282 1.89 18.68 -1.40
N ALA A 283 2.73 19.24 -0.54
CA ALA A 283 4.17 19.03 -0.60
C ALA A 283 4.50 17.56 -0.38
N SER A 284 3.94 16.95 0.66
CA SER A 284 4.19 15.55 1.03
C SER A 284 3.69 14.52 0.00
N LEU A 285 2.56 14.78 -0.67
CA LEU A 285 1.93 13.85 -1.63
C LEU A 285 2.10 14.31 -3.09
N SER A 286 3.06 15.20 -3.33
CA SER A 286 3.34 15.77 -4.66
C SER A 286 3.68 14.68 -5.67
N ASN A 287 4.54 13.74 -5.28
CA ASN A 287 5.08 12.66 -6.11
C ASN A 287 4.19 11.41 -6.18
N ALA A 288 3.11 11.34 -5.40
CA ALA A 288 2.27 10.16 -5.32
C ALA A 288 1.46 9.94 -6.61
N GLU A 289 1.64 8.81 -7.27
CA GLU A 289 0.90 8.43 -8.50
C GLU A 289 -0.11 7.31 -8.26
N ILE A 290 0.14 6.44 -7.26
CA ILE A 290 -0.69 5.29 -6.92
C ILE A 290 -1.14 5.38 -5.46
N LEU A 291 -2.43 5.14 -5.20
CA LEU A 291 -3.00 4.95 -3.88
C LEU A 291 -3.49 3.50 -3.71
N VAL A 292 -2.95 2.80 -2.73
CA VAL A 292 -3.41 1.46 -2.33
C VAL A 292 -4.29 1.57 -1.10
N ILE A 293 -5.46 0.94 -1.12
CA ILE A 293 -6.42 0.90 -0.01
C ILE A 293 -6.70 -0.55 0.36
N ASP A 294 -6.15 -1.03 1.47
CA ASP A 294 -6.47 -2.35 2.05
C ASP A 294 -7.70 -2.29 2.96
N GLU A 295 -8.36 -3.43 3.14
CA GLU A 295 -9.63 -3.59 3.88
C GLU A 295 -10.75 -2.64 3.37
N ILE A 296 -10.90 -2.53 2.05
CA ILE A 296 -11.90 -1.65 1.41
C ILE A 296 -13.36 -1.98 1.81
N SER A 297 -13.64 -3.20 2.30
CA SER A 297 -14.98 -3.60 2.76
C SER A 297 -15.51 -2.75 3.91
N MET A 298 -14.64 -2.18 4.74
CA MET A 298 -15.02 -1.31 5.85
C MET A 298 -15.22 0.17 5.44
N VAL A 299 -14.90 0.53 4.20
CA VAL A 299 -15.01 1.91 3.71
C VAL A 299 -16.44 2.18 3.24
N SER A 300 -17.08 3.21 3.80
CA SER A 300 -18.43 3.63 3.40
C SER A 300 -18.40 4.47 2.10
N LYS A 301 -19.55 4.56 1.40
CA LYS A 301 -19.69 5.41 0.21
C LYS A 301 -19.35 6.88 0.47
N ASP A 302 -19.79 7.40 1.61
CA ASP A 302 -19.49 8.77 2.03
C ASP A 302 -17.99 9.01 2.21
N LEU A 303 -17.30 8.07 2.87
CA LEU A 303 -15.85 8.14 3.05
C LEU A 303 -15.12 8.07 1.71
N PHE A 304 -15.58 7.21 0.81
CA PHE A 304 -15.00 7.04 -0.51
C PHE A 304 -15.15 8.29 -1.40
N ALA A 305 -16.33 8.92 -1.39
CA ALA A 305 -16.55 10.21 -2.05
C ALA A 305 -15.68 11.31 -1.43
N TYR A 306 -15.52 11.30 -0.10
CA TYR A 306 -14.64 12.25 0.58
C TYR A 306 -13.17 12.09 0.17
N ILE A 307 -12.69 10.84 0.02
CA ILE A 307 -11.34 10.54 -0.49
C ILE A 307 -11.18 11.10 -1.91
N HIS A 308 -12.16 10.89 -2.79
CA HIS A 308 -12.15 11.42 -4.15
C HIS A 308 -11.98 12.95 -4.17
N TRP A 309 -12.84 13.68 -3.46
CA TRP A 309 -12.76 15.15 -3.40
C TRP A 309 -11.47 15.64 -2.73
N ARG A 310 -10.99 14.92 -1.71
CA ARG A 310 -9.74 15.25 -1.02
C ARG A 310 -8.54 15.11 -1.94
N LEU A 311 -8.47 14.05 -2.76
CA LEU A 311 -7.38 13.88 -3.73
C LEU A 311 -7.45 14.91 -4.87
N GLN A 312 -8.65 15.26 -5.35
CA GLN A 312 -8.84 16.37 -6.29
C GLN A 312 -8.36 17.71 -5.71
N GLN A 313 -8.66 17.97 -4.43
CA GLN A 313 -8.19 19.16 -3.74
C GLN A 313 -6.66 19.18 -3.61
N ILE A 314 -6.05 18.04 -3.25
CA ILE A 314 -4.59 17.92 -3.10
C ILE A 314 -3.91 18.10 -4.46
N LYS A 315 -4.29 17.33 -5.48
CA LYS A 315 -3.68 17.38 -6.82
C LYS A 315 -4.06 18.62 -7.63
N GLY A 316 -5.09 19.36 -7.22
CA GLY A 316 -5.52 20.61 -7.85
C GLY A 316 -6.15 20.42 -9.23
N ASN A 317 -6.79 19.27 -9.48
CA ASN A 317 -7.48 18.97 -10.73
C ASN A 317 -8.82 18.27 -10.48
N LYS A 318 -9.69 18.26 -11.51
CA LYS A 318 -11.01 17.62 -11.47
C LYS A 318 -11.02 16.20 -12.03
N LYS A 319 -9.86 15.61 -12.33
CA LYS A 319 -9.82 14.21 -12.78
C LYS A 319 -10.31 13.31 -11.66
N PRO A 320 -10.83 12.10 -11.98
CA PRO A 320 -11.17 11.12 -10.95
C PRO A 320 -10.00 10.94 -9.97
N PHE A 321 -10.27 11.08 -8.67
CA PHE A 321 -9.25 10.93 -7.61
C PHE A 321 -7.99 11.78 -7.80
N GLY A 322 -8.12 12.97 -8.41
CA GLY A 322 -6.99 13.87 -8.64
C GLY A 322 -6.00 13.39 -9.70
N GLY A 323 -6.36 12.41 -10.53
CA GLY A 323 -5.48 11.84 -11.54
C GLY A 323 -4.63 10.66 -11.06
N MET A 324 -4.83 10.19 -9.82
CA MET A 324 -4.11 9.06 -9.24
C MET A 324 -4.78 7.73 -9.59
N SER A 325 -3.97 6.71 -9.86
CA SER A 325 -4.45 5.34 -10.00
C SER A 325 -4.75 4.71 -8.64
N ILE A 326 -5.81 3.91 -8.54
CA ILE A 326 -6.23 3.29 -7.27
C ILE A 326 -6.20 1.77 -7.36
N LEU A 327 -5.55 1.16 -6.38
CA LEU A 327 -5.61 -0.27 -6.10
C LEU A 327 -6.38 -0.49 -4.80
N ALA A 328 -7.66 -0.83 -4.91
CA ALA A 328 -8.48 -1.21 -3.76
C ALA A 328 -8.37 -2.71 -3.52
N VAL A 329 -8.17 -3.12 -2.27
CA VAL A 329 -7.99 -4.52 -1.88
C VAL A 329 -8.88 -4.82 -0.68
N GLY A 330 -9.57 -5.95 -0.71
CA GLY A 330 -10.40 -6.38 0.41
C GLY A 330 -11.38 -7.48 0.02
N ASP A 331 -12.31 -7.78 0.92
CA ASP A 331 -13.32 -8.82 0.71
C ASP A 331 -14.67 -8.34 1.27
N PHE A 332 -15.61 -7.99 0.38
CA PHE A 332 -16.94 -7.51 0.79
C PHE A 332 -17.77 -8.59 1.51
N TYR A 333 -17.42 -9.87 1.40
CA TYR A 333 -18.04 -10.95 2.18
C TYR A 333 -17.60 -10.97 3.65
N GLN A 334 -16.61 -10.16 4.03
CA GLN A 334 -16.25 -9.94 5.43
C GLN A 334 -17.20 -8.92 6.07
N LEU A 335 -16.75 -8.19 7.09
CA LEU A 335 -17.60 -7.22 7.76
C LEU A 335 -17.85 -6.00 6.86
N PRO A 336 -19.10 -5.53 6.77
CA PRO A 336 -19.46 -4.31 6.06
C PRO A 336 -18.97 -3.06 6.81
N PRO A 337 -19.09 -1.86 6.21
CA PRO A 337 -18.81 -0.61 6.90
C PRO A 337 -19.68 -0.48 8.17
N LEU A 338 -19.11 0.13 9.22
CA LEU A 338 -19.81 0.27 10.49
C LEU A 338 -21.03 1.20 10.38
N GLY A 339 -22.10 0.84 11.09
CA GLY A 339 -23.38 1.54 11.11
C GLY A 339 -24.37 1.04 10.06
N LYS A 340 -25.45 1.79 9.80
CA LYS A 340 -26.43 1.48 8.74
C LYS A 340 -25.93 1.85 7.33
N ALA A 341 -24.62 2.02 7.16
CA ALA A 341 -24.02 2.42 5.89
C ALA A 341 -23.92 1.21 4.96
N LYS A 342 -24.33 1.39 3.70
CA LYS A 342 -24.27 0.31 2.71
C LYS A 342 -22.82 0.10 2.22
N PRO A 343 -22.43 -1.16 1.90
CA PRO A 343 -21.17 -1.46 1.25
C PRO A 343 -21.02 -0.72 -0.10
N LEU A 344 -19.78 -0.45 -0.52
CA LEU A 344 -19.51 0.25 -1.78
C LEU A 344 -20.07 -0.47 -3.02
N CYS A 345 -20.04 -1.81 -3.01
CA CYS A 345 -20.49 -2.62 -4.14
C CYS A 345 -22.02 -2.61 -4.31
N VAL A 346 -22.80 -2.31 -3.27
CA VAL A 346 -24.26 -2.31 -3.35
C VAL A 346 -24.74 -1.01 -3.97
N TYR A 347 -25.24 -1.07 -5.20
CA TYR A 347 -25.66 0.11 -5.97
C TYR A 347 -27.00 0.67 -5.48
N GLU A 348 -27.14 2.00 -5.57
CA GLU A 348 -28.40 2.69 -5.36
C GLU A 348 -28.84 3.32 -6.68
N ASP A 349 -30.12 3.20 -7.01
CA ASP A 349 -30.66 3.75 -8.24
C ASP A 349 -30.60 5.29 -8.22
N ASN A 350 -30.29 5.89 -9.37
CA ASN A 350 -30.24 7.35 -9.59
C ASN A 350 -29.17 8.14 -8.78
N VAL A 351 -28.12 7.47 -8.28
CA VAL A 351 -26.98 8.13 -7.63
C VAL A 351 -25.69 7.89 -8.43
N LEU A 352 -24.87 8.93 -8.59
CA LEU A 352 -23.55 8.81 -9.21
C LEU A 352 -22.65 7.94 -8.32
N ASP A 353 -22.22 6.79 -8.81
CA ASP A 353 -21.48 5.80 -8.05
C ASP A 353 -20.06 5.63 -8.61
N LEU A 354 -19.11 6.30 -7.95
CA LEU A 354 -17.68 6.24 -8.29
C LEU A 354 -17.13 4.81 -8.35
N TRP A 355 -17.71 3.88 -7.58
CA TRP A 355 -17.27 2.49 -7.58
C TRP A 355 -17.73 1.78 -8.85
N LYS A 356 -19.02 1.90 -9.20
CA LYS A 356 -19.61 1.29 -10.41
C LYS A 356 -18.99 1.81 -11.70
N ASP A 357 -18.69 3.10 -11.74
CA ASP A 357 -18.27 3.77 -12.98
C ASP A 357 -16.83 3.44 -13.37
N TYR A 358 -15.93 3.36 -12.38
CA TYR A 358 -14.47 3.30 -12.61
C TYR A 358 -13.83 1.94 -12.30
N PHE A 359 -14.29 1.20 -11.29
CA PHE A 359 -13.52 0.07 -10.77
C PHE A 359 -13.74 -1.23 -11.55
N HIS A 360 -12.63 -1.94 -11.78
CA HIS A 360 -12.61 -3.26 -12.40
C HIS A 360 -12.16 -4.32 -11.39
N MET A 361 -12.93 -5.38 -11.25
CA MET A 361 -12.69 -6.46 -10.30
C MET A 361 -11.65 -7.46 -10.82
N VAL A 362 -10.77 -7.88 -9.93
CA VAL A 362 -9.91 -9.06 -10.04
C VAL A 362 -10.20 -9.99 -8.88
N ASN A 363 -10.46 -11.27 -9.14
CA ASN A 363 -10.76 -12.23 -8.08
C ASN A 363 -9.57 -13.19 -7.88
N LEU A 364 -9.02 -13.21 -6.67
CA LEU A 364 -8.03 -14.19 -6.24
C LEU A 364 -8.76 -15.43 -5.68
N THR A 365 -8.63 -16.54 -6.38
CA THR A 365 -9.32 -17.80 -6.06
C THR A 365 -8.47 -18.74 -5.22
N GLU A 366 -7.16 -18.77 -5.46
CA GLU A 366 -6.25 -19.69 -4.77
C GLU A 366 -5.98 -19.26 -3.33
N ILE A 367 -6.11 -20.21 -2.41
CA ILE A 367 -5.82 -20.01 -0.99
C ILE A 367 -4.34 -20.26 -0.71
N MET A 368 -3.68 -19.27 -0.11
CA MET A 368 -2.25 -19.29 0.19
C MET A 368 -1.94 -19.46 1.69
N ARG A 369 -2.92 -19.27 2.58
CA ARG A 369 -2.72 -19.27 4.04
C ARG A 369 -2.91 -20.66 4.67
N GLN A 370 -3.96 -21.38 4.31
CA GLN A 370 -4.25 -22.74 4.80
C GLN A 370 -3.72 -23.82 3.84
N LYS A 371 -2.48 -23.67 3.34
CA LYS A 371 -1.91 -24.61 2.35
C LYS A 371 -1.86 -26.06 2.87
N ASP A 372 -1.68 -26.23 4.18
CA ASP A 372 -1.55 -27.54 4.81
C ASP A 372 -2.91 -28.21 5.10
N ASP A 373 -4.03 -27.47 5.02
CA ASP A 373 -5.39 -27.97 5.29
C ASP A 373 -6.37 -27.51 4.21
N HIS A 374 -6.24 -28.10 3.01
CA HIS A 374 -7.06 -27.78 1.86
C HIS A 374 -8.56 -28.00 2.12
N SER A 375 -8.89 -29.03 2.91
CA SER A 375 -10.28 -29.37 3.26
C SER A 375 -10.96 -28.24 4.05
N PHE A 376 -10.27 -27.67 5.04
CA PHE A 376 -10.77 -26.53 5.80
C PHE A 376 -10.85 -25.26 4.96
N ALA A 377 -9.87 -25.05 4.09
CA ALA A 377 -9.81 -23.92 3.17
C ALA A 377 -11.03 -23.87 2.23
N GLU A 378 -11.43 -25.01 1.67
CA GLU A 378 -12.62 -25.13 0.85
C GLU A 378 -13.92 -24.85 1.61
N VAL A 379 -14.05 -25.37 2.84
CA VAL A 379 -15.20 -25.10 3.71
C VAL A 379 -15.35 -23.59 3.97
N LEU A 380 -14.25 -22.89 4.24
CA LEU A 380 -14.26 -21.44 4.43
C LEU A 380 -14.72 -20.69 3.18
N ASN A 381 -14.31 -21.14 1.99
CA ASN A 381 -14.74 -20.56 0.71
C ASN A 381 -16.24 -20.79 0.43
N ARG A 382 -16.79 -21.96 0.78
CA ARG A 382 -18.24 -22.22 0.67
C ARG A 382 -19.04 -21.36 1.65
N ILE A 383 -18.57 -21.27 2.90
CA ILE A 383 -19.18 -20.44 3.94
C ILE A 383 -19.16 -18.95 3.61
N ARG A 384 -18.10 -18.47 2.95
CA ARG A 384 -17.94 -17.08 2.52
C ARG A 384 -19.12 -16.56 1.70
N VAL A 385 -19.72 -17.41 0.85
CA VAL A 385 -20.79 -17.03 -0.09
C VAL A 385 -22.16 -17.61 0.27
N LYS A 386 -22.25 -18.39 1.35
CA LYS A 386 -23.46 -19.07 1.79
C LYS A 386 -24.58 -18.08 2.11
N GLN A 387 -25.77 -18.26 1.54
CA GLN A 387 -26.92 -17.44 1.90
C GLN A 387 -27.61 -17.94 3.17
N LYS A 388 -28.45 -17.10 3.78
CA LYS A 388 -29.18 -17.44 5.01
C LYS A 388 -30.23 -18.55 4.79
N THR A 389 -30.79 -18.62 3.59
CA THR A 389 -31.74 -19.65 3.16
C THR A 389 -31.08 -21.01 2.95
N ASP A 390 -29.79 -21.02 2.65
CA ASP A 390 -29.06 -22.23 2.30
C ASP A 390 -28.71 -23.01 3.56
N SER A 391 -28.84 -24.33 3.48
CA SER A 391 -28.35 -25.24 4.52
C SER A 391 -26.86 -25.50 4.32
N LEU A 392 -26.12 -25.69 5.42
CA LEU A 392 -24.75 -26.19 5.33
C LEU A 392 -24.76 -27.60 4.74
N GLU A 393 -23.82 -27.87 3.84
CA GLU A 393 -23.61 -29.23 3.32
C GLU A 393 -23.28 -30.18 4.47
N ALA A 394 -23.71 -31.45 4.36
CA ALA A 394 -23.52 -32.44 5.41
C ALA A 394 -22.03 -32.66 5.74
N ASN A 395 -21.17 -32.64 4.71
CA ASN A 395 -19.72 -32.79 4.86
C ASN A 395 -19.09 -31.59 5.59
N ASP A 396 -19.48 -30.37 5.23
CA ASP A 396 -18.99 -29.14 5.88
C ASP A 396 -19.42 -29.07 7.34
N LYS A 397 -20.67 -29.45 7.61
CA LYS A 397 -21.18 -29.54 8.98
C LYS A 397 -20.42 -30.60 9.77
N ALA A 398 -20.14 -31.77 9.19
CA ALA A 398 -19.37 -32.82 9.85
C ALA A 398 -17.95 -32.35 10.19
N LEU A 399 -17.28 -31.64 9.29
CA LEU A 399 -15.95 -31.06 9.52
C LEU A 399 -15.96 -30.01 10.64
N LEU A 400 -16.89 -29.06 10.60
CA LEU A 400 -16.99 -28.04 11.66
C LEU A 400 -17.40 -28.63 13.01
N THR A 401 -18.17 -29.73 13.01
CA THR A 401 -18.58 -30.41 14.24
C THR A 401 -17.38 -31.01 14.98
N GLN A 402 -16.30 -31.37 14.29
CA GLN A 402 -15.06 -31.83 14.92
C GLN A 402 -14.38 -30.76 15.75
N ALA A 403 -14.61 -29.48 15.43
CA ALA A 403 -14.09 -28.33 16.15
C ALA A 403 -15.03 -27.84 17.27
N ILE A 404 -16.18 -28.51 17.50
CA ILE A 404 -17.11 -28.10 18.56
C ILE A 404 -16.60 -28.62 19.90
N HIS A 405 -16.42 -27.69 20.83
CA HIS A 405 -16.01 -27.97 22.20
C HIS A 405 -16.93 -27.29 23.19
N ASP A 406 -17.09 -27.89 24.36
CA ASP A 406 -17.70 -27.20 25.49
C ASP A 406 -16.75 -26.12 26.00
N ILE A 407 -17.32 -25.01 26.52
CA ILE A 407 -16.57 -23.86 27.04
C ILE A 407 -15.55 -24.27 28.11
N LYS A 408 -15.80 -25.37 28.83
CA LYS A 408 -14.92 -25.90 29.89
C LYS A 408 -13.66 -26.58 29.36
N ASP A 409 -13.72 -27.13 28.15
CA ASP A 409 -12.61 -27.82 27.50
C ASP A 409 -11.79 -26.88 26.60
N CYS A 410 -12.25 -25.63 26.44
CA CYS A 410 -11.55 -24.62 25.68
C CYS A 410 -10.31 -24.09 26.45
N PRO A 411 -9.16 -23.92 25.78
CA PRO A 411 -7.96 -23.40 26.41
C PRO A 411 -8.13 -21.93 26.84
N SER A 412 -7.92 -21.64 28.13
CA SER A 412 -8.07 -20.29 28.71
C SER A 412 -7.02 -19.28 28.25
N ASN A 413 -5.87 -19.74 27.74
CA ASN A 413 -4.78 -18.90 27.23
C ASN A 413 -4.96 -18.49 25.76
N VAL A 414 -6.00 -18.99 25.08
CA VAL A 414 -6.28 -18.68 23.67
C VAL A 414 -7.29 -17.53 23.59
N LEU A 415 -7.17 -16.70 22.53
CA LEU A 415 -8.09 -15.60 22.32
C LEU A 415 -9.51 -16.11 22.03
N HIS A 416 -10.47 -15.62 22.79
CA HIS A 416 -11.90 -15.90 22.58
C HIS A 416 -12.56 -14.81 21.74
N ILE A 417 -13.20 -15.18 20.65
CA ILE A 417 -13.86 -14.30 19.69
C ILE A 417 -15.37 -14.36 19.92
N TYR A 418 -15.96 -13.21 20.25
CA TYR A 418 -17.40 -13.05 20.46
C TYR A 418 -18.02 -12.04 19.48
N ALA A 419 -19.34 -12.03 19.40
CA ALA A 419 -20.08 -11.07 18.57
C ALA A 419 -20.25 -9.69 19.26
N THR A 420 -20.40 -9.65 20.59
CA THR A 420 -20.74 -8.42 21.32
C THR A 420 -19.72 -8.05 22.40
N ASN A 421 -19.48 -6.76 22.62
CA ASN A 421 -18.60 -6.29 23.71
C ASN A 421 -19.06 -6.77 25.09
N LYS A 422 -20.37 -6.88 25.31
CA LYS A 422 -20.91 -7.34 26.60
C LYS A 422 -20.46 -8.77 26.92
N GLU A 423 -20.36 -9.63 25.93
CA GLU A 423 -19.82 -10.98 26.09
C GLU A 423 -18.30 -10.96 26.32
N VAL A 424 -17.60 -10.12 25.56
CA VAL A 424 -16.15 -9.91 25.71
C VAL A 424 -15.78 -9.44 27.11
N ASP A 425 -16.43 -8.38 27.59
CA ASP A 425 -16.15 -7.77 28.90
C ASP A 425 -16.49 -8.75 30.03
N LYS A 426 -17.63 -9.46 29.92
CA LYS A 426 -18.01 -10.50 30.89
C LYS A 426 -16.98 -11.63 30.97
N HIS A 427 -16.54 -12.14 29.81
CA HIS A 427 -15.54 -13.21 29.76
C HIS A 427 -14.20 -12.72 30.28
N ASN A 428 -13.72 -11.55 29.83
CA ASN A 428 -12.47 -10.96 30.27
C ASN A 428 -12.41 -10.77 31.79
N SER A 429 -13.44 -10.18 32.40
CA SER A 429 -13.47 -10.00 33.85
C SER A 429 -13.51 -11.33 34.60
N ALA A 430 -14.29 -12.31 34.13
CA ALA A 430 -14.34 -13.64 34.74
C ALA A 430 -12.99 -14.37 34.67
N THR A 431 -12.32 -14.32 33.52
CA THR A 431 -11.03 -14.96 33.27
C THR A 431 -9.92 -14.32 34.11
N VAL A 432 -9.90 -12.99 34.23
CA VAL A 432 -8.93 -12.28 35.08
C VAL A 432 -9.10 -12.65 36.55
N THR A 433 -10.33 -12.64 37.06
CA THR A 433 -10.63 -13.02 38.45
C THR A 433 -10.32 -14.50 38.75
N ALA A 434 -10.42 -15.38 37.75
CA ALA A 434 -10.10 -16.79 37.91
C ALA A 434 -8.59 -17.10 37.85
N LEU A 435 -7.84 -16.39 37.00
CA LEU A 435 -6.42 -16.70 36.74
C LEU A 435 -5.43 -15.94 37.64
N HIS A 436 -5.82 -14.79 38.20
CA HIS A 436 -4.90 -13.92 38.94
C HIS A 436 -5.46 -13.54 40.31
N SER A 437 -4.64 -13.69 41.36
CA SER A 437 -4.98 -13.29 42.74
C SER A 437 -4.65 -11.82 43.02
N ASP A 438 -3.58 -11.29 42.42
CA ASP A 438 -2.98 -10.00 42.79
C ASP A 438 -3.39 -8.89 41.81
N ILE A 439 -4.68 -8.62 41.71
CA ILE A 439 -5.23 -7.66 40.74
C ILE A 439 -5.16 -6.22 41.28
N ILE A 440 -4.50 -5.33 40.53
CA ILE A 440 -4.49 -3.89 40.76
C ILE A 440 -5.59 -3.25 39.91
N ASN A 441 -6.54 -2.56 40.56
CA ASN A 441 -7.57 -1.79 39.86
C ASN A 441 -7.07 -0.36 39.62
N ILE A 442 -6.85 -0.01 38.36
CA ILE A 442 -6.40 1.33 37.95
C ILE A 442 -7.61 2.14 37.49
N GLN A 443 -8.06 3.04 38.35
CA GLN A 443 -9.20 3.93 38.08
C GLN A 443 -8.79 5.10 37.17
N ALA A 444 -9.71 5.54 36.33
CA ALA A 444 -9.51 6.71 35.48
C ALA A 444 -9.53 8.01 36.30
N GLU A 445 -8.66 8.96 35.96
CA GLU A 445 -8.62 10.30 36.55
C GLU A 445 -9.42 11.26 35.65
N ASP A 446 -10.57 11.73 36.12
CA ASP A 446 -11.44 12.64 35.37
C ASP A 446 -11.28 14.09 35.85
N TYR A 447 -10.90 14.99 34.96
CA TYR A 447 -10.69 16.42 35.24
C TYR A 447 -11.75 17.28 34.57
N ARG A 448 -12.20 18.34 35.25
CA ARG A 448 -13.08 19.37 34.68
C ARG A 448 -12.46 20.74 34.88
N LYS A 449 -12.62 21.62 33.88
CA LYS A 449 -12.20 23.01 34.00
C LYS A 449 -13.13 23.76 34.95
N ASP A 450 -12.59 24.35 36.01
CA ASP A 450 -13.34 25.21 36.93
C ASP A 450 -13.72 26.52 36.19
N PRO A 451 -15.02 26.87 36.09
CA PRO A 451 -15.45 28.10 35.43
C PRO A 451 -14.97 29.38 36.12
N ARG A 452 -14.59 29.33 37.41
CA ARG A 452 -14.18 30.50 38.20
C ARG A 452 -12.66 30.72 38.21
N MET A 453 -11.87 29.64 38.32
CA MET A 453 -10.41 29.72 38.46
C MET A 453 -9.67 29.38 37.16
N GLY A 454 -10.35 28.75 36.19
CA GLY A 454 -9.74 28.32 34.92
C GLY A 454 -8.80 27.12 35.04
N GLU A 455 -8.55 26.61 36.24
CA GLU A 455 -7.75 25.42 36.54
C GLU A 455 -8.54 24.12 36.33
N MET A 456 -7.80 23.02 36.11
CA MET A 456 -8.36 21.68 35.93
C MET A 456 -8.46 21.00 37.29
N VAL A 457 -9.69 20.74 37.75
CA VAL A 457 -9.96 20.10 39.05
C VAL A 457 -10.31 18.63 38.83
N LEU A 458 -9.68 17.74 39.60
CA LEU A 458 -9.98 16.31 39.61
C LEU A 458 -11.38 16.08 40.24
N LEU A 459 -12.24 15.36 39.53
CA LEU A 459 -13.57 14.98 40.01
C LEU A 459 -13.43 13.82 41.00
N ALA A 460 -14.07 13.95 42.17
CA ALA A 460 -14.04 12.92 43.21
C ALA A 460 -14.92 11.69 42.85
N ASP A 461 -16.00 11.91 42.09
CA ASP A 461 -16.94 10.87 41.69
C ASP A 461 -16.63 10.32 40.30
N MET A 462 -16.63 8.99 40.19
CA MET A 462 -16.46 8.30 38.91
C MET A 462 -17.58 8.64 37.94
N MET A 463 -17.23 9.23 36.81
CA MET A 463 -18.16 9.31 35.70
C MET A 463 -18.04 8.07 34.83
N LYS A 464 -19.16 7.36 34.61
CA LYS A 464 -19.22 6.39 33.52
C LYS A 464 -19.01 7.13 32.19
N GLY A 465 -17.94 6.76 31.50
CA GLY A 465 -17.66 7.21 30.14
C GLY A 465 -18.58 6.50 29.14
N ASN A 466 -18.66 7.03 27.93
CA ASN A 466 -19.27 6.29 26.82
C ASN A 466 -18.29 5.22 26.31
N LYS A 467 -18.79 4.23 25.55
CA LYS A 467 -17.98 3.15 24.95
C LYS A 467 -16.80 3.64 24.07
N ARG A 468 -16.81 4.93 23.67
CA ARG A 468 -15.73 5.56 22.86
C ARG A 468 -14.62 6.17 23.72
N ASP A 469 -14.87 6.44 24.98
CA ASP A 469 -13.93 7.10 25.89
C ASP A 469 -12.87 6.08 26.37
N LEU A 470 -11.81 6.55 27.02
CA LEU A 470 -10.87 5.66 27.71
C LEU A 470 -11.58 4.88 28.84
N PRO A 471 -11.16 3.64 29.14
CA PRO A 471 -11.85 2.76 30.07
C PRO A 471 -11.96 3.36 31.47
N ASP A 472 -13.08 3.13 32.15
CA ASP A 472 -13.32 3.65 33.50
C ASP A 472 -12.37 3.01 34.53
N ASN A 473 -12.12 1.70 34.40
CA ASN A 473 -11.23 0.93 35.28
C ASN A 473 -10.47 -0.11 34.44
N ILE A 474 -9.19 -0.33 34.79
CA ILE A 474 -8.35 -1.38 34.19
C ILE A 474 -7.89 -2.32 35.31
N GLN A 475 -8.22 -3.60 35.16
CA GLN A 475 -7.68 -4.67 36.02
C GLN A 475 -6.30 -5.07 35.49
N ALA A 476 -5.24 -4.74 36.22
CA ALA A 476 -3.87 -4.99 35.83
C ALA A 476 -3.18 -5.92 36.83
N ALA A 477 -2.53 -6.98 36.33
CA ALA A 477 -1.63 -7.83 37.09
C ALA A 477 -0.57 -8.43 36.13
N PRO A 478 0.63 -8.80 36.62
CA PRO A 478 1.59 -9.55 35.81
C PRO A 478 0.96 -10.84 35.26
N GLY A 479 1.13 -11.08 33.96
CA GLY A 479 0.54 -12.18 33.21
C GLY A 479 -0.82 -11.88 32.56
N VAL A 480 -1.45 -10.73 32.84
CA VAL A 480 -2.75 -10.36 32.24
C VAL A 480 -2.57 -9.95 30.78
N ARG A 481 -3.40 -10.51 29.90
CA ARG A 481 -3.46 -10.11 28.49
C ARG A 481 -4.24 -8.82 28.30
N VAL A 482 -3.65 -7.88 27.57
CA VAL A 482 -4.23 -6.59 27.23
C VAL A 482 -4.11 -6.28 25.74
N MET A 483 -4.97 -5.40 25.26
CA MET A 483 -4.97 -4.89 23.90
C MET A 483 -4.99 -3.36 23.93
N ILE A 484 -4.14 -2.75 23.12
CA ILE A 484 -4.11 -1.31 22.92
C ILE A 484 -5.37 -0.87 22.15
N ILE A 485 -6.03 0.19 22.61
CA ILE A 485 -7.30 0.69 22.04
C ILE A 485 -7.17 2.02 21.30
N ARG A 486 -5.96 2.60 21.24
CA ARG A 486 -5.63 3.84 20.55
C ARG A 486 -4.39 3.69 19.70
N ASN A 487 -4.33 4.43 18.59
CA ASN A 487 -3.14 4.50 17.77
C ASN A 487 -2.13 5.44 18.43
N LEU A 488 -1.12 4.86 19.08
CA LEU A 488 -0.03 5.60 19.72
C LEU A 488 1.06 5.91 18.68
N ASP A 489 1.51 4.88 17.99
CA ASP A 489 2.47 4.99 16.88
C ASP A 489 2.19 3.88 15.87
N VAL A 490 1.61 4.26 14.73
CA VAL A 490 1.30 3.31 13.64
C VAL A 490 2.57 2.75 13.00
N GLU A 491 3.65 3.54 12.93
CA GLU A 491 4.91 3.11 12.33
C GLU A 491 5.64 2.12 13.23
N ASP A 492 5.56 2.31 14.55
CA ASP A 492 6.11 1.37 15.53
C ASP A 492 5.16 0.20 15.85
N GLY A 493 4.00 0.12 15.19
CA GLY A 493 3.03 -0.97 15.39
C GLY A 493 2.30 -0.94 16.74
N LEU A 494 2.34 0.18 17.46
CA LEU A 494 1.52 0.44 18.65
C LEU A 494 0.18 1.04 18.22
N VAL A 495 -0.64 0.18 17.62
CA VAL A 495 -1.93 0.54 17.05
C VAL A 495 -3.07 -0.03 17.88
N ASN A 496 -4.26 0.51 17.66
CA ASN A 496 -5.50 -0.09 18.12
C ASN A 496 -5.58 -1.53 17.61
N GLY A 497 -5.73 -2.50 18.50
CA GLY A 497 -5.69 -3.93 18.16
C GLY A 497 -4.36 -4.62 18.43
N THR A 498 -3.31 -3.91 18.87
CA THR A 498 -2.04 -4.56 19.25
C THR A 498 -2.20 -5.27 20.60
N PHE A 499 -1.93 -6.58 20.63
CA PHE A 499 -2.00 -7.43 21.82
C PHE A 499 -0.65 -7.48 22.55
N GLY A 500 -0.72 -7.60 23.87
CA GLY A 500 0.44 -7.84 24.71
C GLY A 500 0.06 -8.37 26.09
N THR A 501 1.06 -8.81 26.84
CA THR A 501 0.93 -9.32 28.20
C THR A 501 1.62 -8.36 29.16
N ILE A 502 0.97 -8.04 30.28
CA ILE A 502 1.56 -7.20 31.33
C ILE A 502 2.66 -8.00 32.02
N THR A 503 3.89 -7.47 32.03
CA THR A 503 5.03 -8.12 32.70
C THR A 503 5.51 -7.31 33.88
N ASN A 504 5.46 -5.98 33.78
CA ASN A 504 5.92 -5.09 34.83
C ASN A 504 4.92 -3.95 35.07
N ILE A 505 4.74 -3.54 36.32
CA ILE A 505 3.88 -2.42 36.70
C ILE A 505 4.71 -1.48 37.58
N VAL A 506 5.02 -0.29 37.06
CA VAL A 506 5.83 0.69 37.78
C VAL A 506 4.90 1.60 38.58
N THR A 507 4.95 1.43 39.90
CA THR A 507 4.23 2.28 40.86
C THR A 507 5.16 3.29 41.49
N THR A 508 4.70 4.53 41.66
CA THR A 508 5.43 5.53 42.45
C THR A 508 4.69 5.76 43.76
N THR A 509 5.42 5.60 44.87
CA THR A 509 4.97 6.03 46.21
C THR A 509 5.56 7.40 46.49
N GLN A 510 4.76 8.46 46.33
CA GLN A 510 5.01 9.76 46.95
C GLN A 510 3.92 9.96 47.99
N ASP A 511 4.29 9.98 49.29
CA ASP A 511 3.47 10.25 50.50
C ASP A 511 1.95 10.40 50.27
N GLY A 512 1.30 9.32 49.82
CA GLY A 512 -0.05 9.33 49.24
C GLY A 512 -0.43 7.97 48.59
N PRO A 513 -1.64 7.82 48.00
CA PRO A 513 -2.11 6.55 47.45
C PRO A 513 -1.22 6.04 46.31
N LYS A 514 -0.96 4.73 46.27
CA LYS A 514 -0.14 4.07 45.24
C LYS A 514 -0.68 4.38 43.85
N THR A 515 0.03 5.20 43.07
CA THR A 515 -0.35 5.53 41.69
C THR A 515 0.53 4.75 40.70
N VAL A 516 -0.14 4.13 39.72
CA VAL A 516 0.54 3.42 38.62
C VAL A 516 0.89 4.43 37.53
N ASN A 517 2.19 4.57 37.23
CA ASN A 517 2.70 5.52 36.26
C ASN A 517 2.97 4.87 34.90
N LEU A 518 3.57 3.68 34.90
CA LEU A 518 3.92 2.96 33.67
C LEU A 518 3.49 1.50 33.76
N ILE A 519 3.01 0.95 32.64
CA ILE A 519 2.75 -0.47 32.48
C ILE A 519 3.70 -1.01 31.41
N GLY A 520 4.55 -1.95 31.79
CA GLY A 520 5.47 -2.65 30.90
C GLY A 520 4.80 -3.87 30.26
N LEU A 521 4.68 -3.85 28.94
CA LEU A 521 4.06 -4.89 28.13
C LEU A 521 5.09 -5.69 27.34
N THR A 522 4.93 -7.01 27.30
CA THR A 522 5.53 -7.87 26.29
C THR A 522 4.53 -8.05 25.16
N LEU A 523 4.83 -7.52 23.97
CA LEU A 523 3.92 -7.56 22.83
C LEU A 523 4.02 -8.91 22.09
N ASP A 524 2.89 -9.40 21.58
CA ASP A 524 2.85 -10.66 20.82
C ASP A 524 3.64 -10.58 19.52
N ASN A 525 3.62 -9.40 18.87
CA ASN A 525 4.43 -9.13 17.69
C ASN A 525 5.77 -8.51 18.10
N GLN A 526 6.86 -9.26 17.89
CA GLN A 526 8.21 -8.80 18.23
C GLN A 526 8.65 -7.57 17.42
N ASN A 527 8.07 -7.35 16.24
CA ASN A 527 8.37 -6.18 15.40
C ASN A 527 7.68 -4.89 15.89
N SER A 528 6.72 -5.00 16.81
CA SER A 528 6.03 -3.84 17.38
C SER A 528 6.77 -3.28 18.60
N GLY A 529 6.72 -1.96 18.77
CA GLY A 529 7.25 -1.23 19.91
C GLY A 529 8.77 -1.08 19.92
N GLN A 530 9.47 -1.25 18.81
CA GLN A 530 10.93 -1.19 18.75
C GLN A 530 11.47 0.20 19.11
N LYS A 531 10.82 1.28 18.65
CA LYS A 531 11.20 2.66 19.00
C LYS A 531 10.92 2.93 20.47
N PHE A 532 9.79 2.46 21.00
CA PHE A 532 9.43 2.64 22.41
C PHE A 532 10.36 1.85 23.35
N ARG A 533 10.82 0.65 22.98
CA ARG A 533 11.84 -0.11 23.73
C ARG A 533 13.15 0.68 23.90
N ARG A 534 13.57 1.43 22.88
CA ARG A 534 14.82 2.21 22.92
C ARG A 534 14.75 3.46 23.78
N LYS A 535 13.55 3.99 24.09
CA LYS A 535 13.39 5.23 24.86
C LYS A 535 13.61 5.05 26.35
N ILE A 536 13.45 3.85 26.90
CA ILE A 536 13.53 3.59 28.34
C ILE A 536 14.57 2.49 28.55
N GLN A 537 15.82 2.87 28.79
CA GLN A 537 16.89 1.95 29.18
C GLN A 537 16.59 1.38 30.57
N GLY A 538 16.05 0.16 30.64
CA GLY A 538 15.81 -0.59 31.87
C GLY A 538 15.70 -2.09 31.59
N SER A 539 16.19 -2.89 32.53
CA SER A 539 16.57 -4.31 32.43
C SER A 539 15.51 -5.27 31.86
N SER A 540 15.39 -5.34 30.54
CA SER A 540 15.08 -6.53 29.70
C SER A 540 14.74 -6.05 28.28
N ASP A 541 15.41 -6.63 27.27
CA ASP A 541 15.40 -6.15 25.87
C ASP A 541 14.02 -6.20 25.15
N ASN A 542 12.95 -6.69 25.81
CA ASN A 542 11.65 -6.97 25.18
C ASN A 542 10.44 -6.25 25.79
N LEU A 543 10.61 -5.27 26.69
CA LEU A 543 9.48 -4.56 27.31
C LEU A 543 9.17 -3.21 26.67
N VAL A 544 7.88 -2.96 26.41
CA VAL A 544 7.34 -1.68 25.96
C VAL A 544 6.57 -1.04 27.10
N TYR A 545 7.02 0.11 27.59
CA TYR A 545 6.30 0.85 28.62
C TYR A 545 5.26 1.79 28.01
N ILE A 546 4.02 1.68 28.49
CA ILE A 546 2.90 2.52 28.09
C ILE A 546 2.57 3.50 29.22
N GLU A 547 2.32 4.76 28.84
CA GLU A 547 1.93 5.86 29.72
C GLU A 547 0.42 6.12 29.66
N LYS A 548 -0.11 6.87 30.63
CA LYS A 548 -1.50 7.36 30.61
C LYS A 548 -1.68 8.40 29.50
N CYS A 549 -2.78 8.29 28.74
CA CYS A 549 -3.20 9.29 27.76
C CYS A 549 -4.30 10.18 28.33
N GLU A 550 -4.35 11.43 27.87
CA GLU A 550 -5.39 12.41 28.22
C GLU A 550 -6.32 12.65 27.03
N GLU A 551 -7.62 12.41 27.20
CA GLU A 551 -8.63 12.55 26.15
C GLU A 551 -9.86 13.32 26.65
N SER A 552 -10.38 14.23 25.82
CA SER A 552 -11.69 14.84 26.11
C SER A 552 -12.77 13.78 25.97
N THR A 553 -13.53 13.58 27.03
CA THR A 553 -14.64 12.63 27.03
C THR A 553 -15.79 13.13 26.16
N SER A 554 -16.70 12.21 25.84
CA SER A 554 -17.99 12.53 25.21
C SER A 554 -18.83 13.56 25.98
N LYS A 555 -18.59 13.75 27.29
CA LYS A 555 -19.23 14.78 28.11
C LYS A 555 -18.46 16.11 27.97
N LYS A 556 -19.15 17.16 27.51
CA LYS A 556 -18.54 18.48 27.27
C LYS A 556 -17.78 18.99 28.50
N GLY A 557 -16.51 19.37 28.27
CA GLY A 557 -15.67 20.03 29.29
C GLY A 557 -14.98 19.10 30.28
N VAL A 558 -14.99 17.78 30.05
CA VAL A 558 -14.33 16.79 30.91
C VAL A 558 -13.19 16.12 30.16
N LEU A 559 -12.00 16.11 30.76
CA LEU A 559 -10.78 15.46 30.29
C LEU A 559 -10.53 14.21 31.13
N ARG A 560 -10.37 13.05 30.50
CA ARG A 560 -10.07 11.78 31.15
C ARG A 560 -8.61 11.41 30.95
N ARG A 561 -7.93 11.01 32.01
CA ARG A 561 -6.57 10.50 31.99
C ARG A 561 -6.54 9.02 32.40
N GLN A 562 -6.12 8.15 31.48
CA GLN A 562 -6.08 6.70 31.69
C GLN A 562 -5.16 6.01 30.66
N PHE A 563 -4.71 4.79 30.96
CA PHE A 563 -3.98 3.98 29.96
C PHE A 563 -4.87 3.61 28.76
N PRO A 564 -4.36 3.70 27.52
CA PRO A 564 -5.10 3.39 26.30
C PRO A 564 -5.13 1.88 26.02
N MET A 565 -5.51 1.06 26.99
CA MET A 565 -5.55 -0.40 26.88
C MET A 565 -6.76 -1.02 27.60
N LYS A 566 -7.18 -2.20 27.16
CA LYS A 566 -8.24 -3.00 27.81
C LYS A 566 -7.83 -4.47 27.91
N LEU A 567 -8.51 -5.24 28.75
CA LEU A 567 -8.35 -6.69 28.85
C LEU A 567 -8.62 -7.37 27.51
N ALA A 568 -7.86 -8.42 27.20
CA ALA A 568 -7.83 -9.04 25.88
C ALA A 568 -7.69 -10.57 25.89
N PHE A 569 -8.26 -11.25 26.88
CA PHE A 569 -8.51 -12.70 26.79
C PHE A 569 -9.61 -13.02 25.77
N ALA A 570 -10.50 -12.06 25.55
CA ALA A 570 -11.56 -12.07 24.56
C ALA A 570 -11.57 -10.76 23.75
N CYS A 571 -12.05 -10.85 22.50
CA CYS A 571 -12.24 -9.73 21.58
C CYS A 571 -13.46 -9.93 20.68
N THR A 572 -13.93 -8.87 20.04
CA THR A 572 -15.03 -8.94 19.07
C THR A 572 -14.52 -9.39 17.70
N ALA A 573 -15.39 -10.01 16.89
CA ALA A 573 -15.07 -10.41 15.52
C ALA A 573 -14.54 -9.24 14.66
N HIS A 574 -15.07 -8.02 14.87
CA HIS A 574 -14.61 -6.79 14.21
C HIS A 574 -13.14 -6.46 14.48
N LYS A 575 -12.62 -6.80 15.67
CA LYS A 575 -11.25 -6.49 16.07
C LYS A 575 -10.22 -7.46 15.54
N VAL A 576 -10.63 -8.67 15.19
CA VAL A 576 -9.73 -9.71 14.66
C VAL A 576 -9.69 -9.74 13.12
N GLN A 577 -10.47 -8.90 12.44
CA GLN A 577 -10.39 -8.77 10.98
C GLN A 577 -8.98 -8.32 10.54
N GLY A 578 -8.48 -8.89 9.45
CA GLY A 578 -7.09 -8.72 9.01
C GLY A 578 -6.04 -9.54 9.78
N MET A 579 -6.33 -10.02 11.00
CA MET A 579 -5.39 -10.80 11.81
C MET A 579 -5.30 -12.28 11.37
N THR A 580 -4.19 -12.94 11.73
CA THR A 580 -3.96 -14.38 11.58
C THR A 580 -3.52 -14.96 12.92
N MET A 581 -4.07 -16.10 13.31
CA MET A 581 -3.83 -16.74 14.62
C MET A 581 -3.61 -18.24 14.44
N GLU A 582 -2.77 -18.84 15.27
CA GLU A 582 -2.57 -20.30 15.28
C GLU A 582 -3.75 -21.03 15.90
N SER A 583 -4.35 -20.46 16.94
CA SER A 583 -5.53 -21.01 17.60
C SER A 583 -6.48 -19.90 18.05
N ALA A 584 -7.78 -20.17 18.00
CA ALA A 584 -8.82 -19.26 18.45
C ALA A 584 -10.08 -20.02 18.89
N VAL A 585 -10.75 -19.50 19.93
CA VAL A 585 -12.07 -19.97 20.36
C VAL A 585 -13.12 -19.02 19.78
N VAL A 586 -14.11 -19.54 19.04
CA VAL A 586 -15.14 -18.75 18.36
C VAL A 586 -16.52 -19.09 18.92
N CYS A 587 -17.24 -18.09 19.42
CA CYS A 587 -18.62 -18.24 19.88
C CYS A 587 -19.61 -17.78 18.81
N LEU A 588 -20.50 -18.68 18.35
CA LEU A 588 -21.47 -18.38 17.29
C LEU A 588 -22.86 -17.96 17.82
N LYS A 589 -23.07 -17.98 19.14
CA LYS A 589 -24.37 -17.78 19.80
C LYS A 589 -25.12 -16.51 19.39
N ARG A 590 -24.43 -15.36 19.41
CA ARG A 590 -25.04 -14.03 19.23
C ARG A 590 -24.68 -13.38 17.91
N ILE A 591 -24.32 -14.14 16.89
CA ILE A 591 -24.01 -13.56 15.59
C ILE A 591 -25.27 -12.91 14.99
N PHE A 592 -25.10 -11.67 14.54
CA PHE A 592 -26.18 -10.80 14.04
C PHE A 592 -25.86 -10.11 12.69
N GLU A 593 -24.59 -10.02 12.30
CA GLU A 593 -24.14 -9.41 11.05
C GLU A 593 -23.76 -10.47 9.99
N PRO A 594 -24.08 -10.23 8.70
CA PRO A 594 -23.58 -11.06 7.61
C PRO A 594 -22.05 -11.02 7.56
N GLY A 595 -21.41 -12.14 7.23
CA GLY A 595 -19.96 -12.24 7.12
C GLY A 595 -19.19 -12.31 8.46
N MET A 596 -19.82 -11.98 9.59
CA MET A 596 -19.16 -11.96 10.91
C MET A 596 -18.68 -13.35 11.35
N ALA A 597 -19.50 -14.39 11.12
CA ALA A 597 -19.10 -15.78 11.38
C ALA A 597 -17.89 -16.18 10.52
N TYR A 598 -17.94 -15.84 9.22
CA TYR A 598 -16.85 -16.13 8.30
C TYR A 598 -15.55 -15.45 8.72
N VAL A 599 -15.58 -14.17 9.12
CA VAL A 599 -14.40 -13.46 9.62
C VAL A 599 -13.80 -14.16 10.84
N ALA A 600 -14.61 -14.56 11.81
CA ALA A 600 -14.14 -15.23 13.02
C ALA A 600 -13.52 -16.61 12.73
N LEU A 601 -14.18 -17.44 11.91
CA LEU A 601 -13.70 -18.78 11.56
C LEU A 601 -12.45 -18.73 10.68
N SER A 602 -12.31 -17.72 9.82
CA SER A 602 -11.18 -17.61 8.90
C SER A 602 -9.88 -17.08 9.53
N ARG A 603 -9.84 -16.85 10.85
CA ARG A 603 -8.65 -16.33 11.55
C ARG A 603 -7.60 -17.40 11.80
N THR A 604 -8.02 -18.66 11.93
CA THR A 604 -7.14 -19.79 12.19
C THR A 604 -6.50 -20.31 10.90
N THR A 605 -5.28 -20.85 11.04
CA THR A 605 -4.53 -21.44 9.93
C THR A 605 -4.89 -22.90 9.66
N SER A 606 -5.51 -23.59 10.62
CA SER A 606 -5.92 -25.00 10.50
C SER A 606 -7.22 -25.26 11.27
N LEU A 607 -7.91 -26.35 10.93
CA LEU A 607 -9.09 -26.80 11.68
C LEU A 607 -8.73 -27.20 13.12
N LYS A 608 -7.55 -27.79 13.35
CA LYS A 608 -7.08 -28.20 14.69
C LYS A 608 -6.90 -27.04 15.67
N GLY A 609 -6.60 -25.85 15.17
CA GLY A 609 -6.49 -24.64 15.98
C GLY A 609 -7.83 -23.95 16.25
N LEU A 610 -8.91 -24.40 15.62
CA LEU A 610 -10.22 -23.79 15.75
C LEU A 610 -11.05 -24.50 16.81
N TYR A 611 -11.57 -23.75 17.77
CA TYR A 611 -12.51 -24.23 18.77
C TYR A 611 -13.82 -23.46 18.61
N ILE A 612 -14.94 -24.14 18.45
CA ILE A 612 -16.25 -23.54 18.23
C ILE A 612 -17.15 -23.81 19.44
N THR A 613 -17.78 -22.77 19.95
CA THR A 613 -18.76 -22.83 21.03
C THR A 613 -20.12 -22.35 20.54
N ASP A 614 -21.20 -22.93 21.07
CA ASP A 614 -22.60 -22.62 20.72
C ASP A 614 -22.83 -22.62 19.18
N PHE A 615 -22.50 -23.73 18.50
CA PHE A 615 -22.59 -23.82 17.04
C PHE A 615 -24.04 -23.67 16.52
N ASP A 616 -24.26 -22.71 15.63
CA ASP A 616 -25.51 -22.57 14.86
C ASP A 616 -25.19 -22.27 13.38
N GLY A 617 -25.43 -23.27 12.52
CA GLY A 617 -25.19 -23.15 11.08
C GLY A 617 -26.05 -22.11 10.36
N ARG A 618 -27.19 -21.69 10.96
CA ARG A 618 -28.04 -20.63 10.40
C ARG A 618 -27.45 -19.23 10.60
N LYS A 619 -26.53 -19.09 11.57
CA LYS A 619 -25.80 -17.85 11.85
C LYS A 619 -24.64 -17.60 10.89
N ILE A 620 -24.31 -18.61 10.09
CA ILE A 620 -23.29 -18.52 9.06
C ILE A 620 -23.99 -18.13 7.75
N TYR A 621 -23.91 -16.85 7.38
CA TYR A 621 -24.49 -16.34 6.15
C TYR A 621 -23.76 -15.08 5.65
N ALA A 622 -23.84 -14.88 4.33
CA ALA A 622 -23.44 -13.68 3.62
C ALA A 622 -24.67 -12.86 3.19
N ASP A 623 -24.44 -11.59 2.86
CA ASP A 623 -25.47 -10.72 2.29
C ASP A 623 -25.64 -11.05 0.79
N PRO A 624 -26.84 -11.47 0.33
CA PRO A 624 -27.07 -11.79 -1.08
C PRO A 624 -26.87 -10.59 -2.01
N ALA A 625 -27.12 -9.36 -1.53
CA ALA A 625 -26.93 -8.15 -2.34
C ALA A 625 -25.46 -7.96 -2.73
N ILE A 626 -24.52 -8.43 -1.90
CA ILE A 626 -23.09 -8.41 -2.19
C ILE A 626 -22.77 -9.43 -3.29
N THR A 627 -23.34 -10.64 -3.21
CA THR A 627 -23.14 -11.65 -4.27
C THR A 627 -23.62 -11.14 -5.63
N ASP A 628 -24.80 -10.54 -5.68
CA ASP A 628 -25.35 -10.01 -6.93
C ASP A 628 -24.55 -8.82 -7.44
N ALA A 629 -24.13 -7.91 -6.55
CA ALA A 629 -23.29 -6.78 -6.89
C ALA A 629 -21.93 -7.21 -7.48
N LEU A 630 -21.28 -8.19 -6.85
CA LEU A 630 -19.97 -8.67 -7.29
C LEU A 630 -20.05 -9.44 -8.61
N LYS A 631 -21.13 -10.18 -8.88
CA LYS A 631 -21.38 -10.83 -10.18
C LYS A 631 -21.57 -9.83 -11.30
N ASN A 632 -22.19 -8.69 -11.02
CA ASN A 632 -22.48 -7.65 -12.00
C ASN A 632 -21.33 -6.64 -12.18
N MET A 633 -20.26 -6.74 -11.39
CA MET A 633 -19.12 -5.83 -11.48
C MET A 633 -18.27 -6.11 -12.73
N ARG A 634 -17.75 -5.07 -13.38
CA ARG A 634 -16.86 -5.24 -14.53
C ARG A 634 -15.57 -5.94 -14.08
N HIS A 635 -15.16 -6.99 -14.77
CA HIS A 635 -13.90 -7.66 -14.50
C HIS A 635 -12.75 -7.00 -15.27
N ALA A 636 -11.58 -6.91 -14.63
CA ALA A 636 -10.38 -6.45 -15.32
C ALA A 636 -9.88 -7.54 -16.26
N SER A 637 -9.63 -7.20 -17.52
CA SER A 637 -8.95 -8.08 -18.47
C SER A 637 -7.45 -7.80 -18.44
N PHE A 638 -6.65 -8.83 -18.19
CA PHE A 638 -5.19 -8.76 -18.22
C PHE A 638 -4.59 -9.38 -19.49
N GLU A 639 -5.38 -9.45 -20.56
CA GLU A 639 -5.00 -10.09 -21.83
C GLU A 639 -3.69 -9.54 -22.39
N ASN A 640 -3.45 -8.23 -22.19
CA ASN A 640 -2.22 -7.57 -22.63
C ASN A 640 -1.03 -7.76 -21.68
N ALA A 641 -1.27 -8.08 -20.41
CA ALA A 641 -0.20 -8.21 -19.42
C ALA A 641 0.53 -9.56 -19.52
N ARG A 642 -0.16 -10.60 -20.05
CA ARG A 642 0.37 -11.96 -20.29
C ARG A 642 -0.15 -12.55 -21.60
N PRO A 643 0.30 -12.02 -22.75
CA PRO A 643 -0.28 -12.34 -24.05
C PRO A 643 -0.12 -13.81 -24.44
N LEU A 644 0.97 -14.47 -24.03
CA LEU A 644 1.23 -15.88 -24.39
C LEU A 644 0.27 -16.83 -23.66
N LEU A 645 0.04 -16.57 -22.38
CA LEU A 645 -0.83 -17.41 -21.55
C LEU A 645 -2.28 -17.35 -22.04
N GLN A 646 -2.75 -16.17 -22.45
CA GLN A 646 -4.10 -15.98 -22.97
C GLN A 646 -4.25 -16.57 -24.38
N PHE A 647 -3.24 -16.43 -25.25
CA PHE A 647 -3.24 -17.04 -26.58
C PHE A 647 -3.36 -18.56 -26.51
N LEU A 648 -2.59 -19.22 -25.64
CA LEU A 648 -2.66 -20.67 -25.50
C LEU A 648 -3.98 -21.16 -24.88
N LYS A 649 -4.64 -20.36 -24.04
CA LYS A 649 -5.99 -20.67 -23.51
C LYS A 649 -7.09 -20.52 -24.56
N SER A 650 -6.93 -19.66 -25.56
CA SER A 650 -7.94 -19.41 -26.60
C SER A 650 -7.79 -20.30 -27.83
N VAL A 651 -6.60 -20.84 -28.09
CA VAL A 651 -6.36 -21.78 -29.18
C VAL A 651 -7.02 -23.12 -28.86
N VAL A 652 -7.99 -23.51 -29.69
CA VAL A 652 -8.57 -24.86 -29.67
C VAL A 652 -7.44 -25.85 -30.02
N PRO A 653 -7.25 -26.95 -29.26
CA PRO A 653 -6.15 -27.91 -29.44
C PRO A 653 -6.16 -28.70 -30.77
N THR A 654 -6.96 -28.29 -31.75
CA THR A 654 -7.14 -28.97 -33.04
C THR A 654 -6.00 -28.74 -34.03
N VAL A 655 -5.18 -27.69 -33.86
CA VAL A 655 -4.03 -27.41 -34.73
C VAL A 655 -2.74 -27.70 -33.95
N PRO A 656 -1.79 -28.49 -34.50
CA PRO A 656 -0.48 -28.68 -33.87
C PRO A 656 0.28 -27.35 -33.91
N THR A 657 0.44 -26.72 -32.75
CA THR A 657 1.18 -25.46 -32.59
C THR A 657 2.50 -25.70 -31.87
N LEU A 658 3.55 -24.97 -32.26
CA LEU A 658 4.87 -24.99 -31.63
C LEU A 658 5.16 -23.62 -31.04
N THR A 659 5.35 -23.53 -29.73
CA THR A 659 5.58 -22.28 -29.02
C THR A 659 7.07 -22.06 -28.77
N ILE A 660 7.63 -21.00 -29.33
CA ILE A 660 9.06 -20.65 -29.19
C ILE A 660 9.17 -19.33 -28.43
N ILE A 661 9.98 -19.31 -27.36
CA ILE A 661 10.27 -18.10 -26.59
C ILE A 661 11.76 -17.80 -26.67
N HIS A 662 12.11 -16.54 -26.99
CA HIS A 662 13.48 -16.05 -26.91
C HIS A 662 13.63 -15.08 -25.73
N HIS A 663 14.60 -15.36 -24.85
CA HIS A 663 14.84 -14.59 -23.63
C HIS A 663 16.34 -14.34 -23.41
N ASN A 664 16.73 -13.09 -23.14
CA ASN A 664 18.08 -12.78 -22.70
C ASN A 664 18.12 -12.85 -21.17
N ALA A 665 18.88 -13.81 -20.62
CA ALA A 665 18.92 -14.10 -19.19
C ALA A 665 19.93 -13.25 -18.41
N GLN A 666 20.90 -12.62 -19.09
CA GLN A 666 21.98 -11.83 -18.48
C GLN A 666 22.68 -12.53 -17.28
N GLY A 667 22.82 -13.86 -17.34
CA GLY A 667 23.32 -14.69 -16.26
C GLY A 667 22.31 -15.73 -15.80
N LEU A 668 22.32 -16.90 -16.45
CA LEU A 668 21.44 -18.01 -16.10
C LEU A 668 21.59 -18.49 -14.63
N PRO A 669 22.79 -18.58 -14.04
CA PRO A 669 22.93 -19.09 -12.66
C PRO A 669 22.22 -18.26 -11.60
N THR A 670 22.08 -16.94 -11.81
CA THR A 670 21.44 -16.03 -10.86
C THR A 670 19.92 -15.96 -11.02
N HIS A 671 19.39 -16.48 -12.14
CA HIS A 671 17.99 -16.34 -12.55
C HIS A 671 17.28 -17.69 -12.78
N MET A 672 17.91 -18.81 -12.45
CA MET A 672 17.34 -20.15 -12.65
C MET A 672 16.01 -20.33 -11.90
N GLU A 673 15.96 -19.97 -10.62
CA GLU A 673 14.71 -19.99 -9.84
C GLU A 673 13.66 -19.02 -10.42
N ASP A 674 14.06 -17.84 -10.91
CA ASP A 674 13.14 -16.89 -11.54
C ASP A 674 12.47 -17.52 -12.78
N MET A 675 13.24 -18.26 -13.58
CA MET A 675 12.76 -18.97 -14.76
C MET A 675 11.82 -20.13 -14.42
N ARG A 676 12.15 -20.91 -13.39
CA ARG A 676 11.31 -22.04 -12.92
C ARG A 676 9.93 -21.57 -12.47
N CYS A 677 9.85 -20.42 -11.82
CA CYS A 677 8.59 -19.86 -11.31
C CYS A 677 7.85 -18.99 -12.33
N HIS A 678 8.45 -18.68 -13.49
CA HIS A 678 7.82 -17.82 -14.48
C HIS A 678 6.71 -18.56 -15.24
N HIS A 679 5.50 -18.00 -15.20
CA HIS A 679 4.29 -18.68 -15.67
C HIS A 679 4.21 -18.77 -17.19
N GLU A 680 4.82 -17.83 -17.93
CA GLU A 680 4.85 -17.88 -19.41
C GLU A 680 6.07 -18.63 -19.96
N LEU A 681 7.21 -18.60 -19.27
CA LEU A 681 8.44 -19.24 -19.79
C LEU A 681 8.31 -20.77 -19.74
N SER A 682 7.60 -21.28 -18.73
CA SER A 682 7.29 -22.71 -18.58
C SER A 682 6.30 -23.25 -19.63
N LEU A 683 5.58 -22.38 -20.34
CA LEU A 683 4.67 -22.80 -21.41
C LEU A 683 5.40 -23.09 -22.73
N ALA A 684 6.61 -22.54 -22.92
CA ALA A 684 7.37 -22.68 -24.16
C ALA A 684 7.67 -24.15 -24.49
N ASP A 685 7.46 -24.55 -25.74
CA ASP A 685 7.91 -25.86 -26.22
C ASP A 685 9.42 -25.84 -26.48
N VAL A 686 9.92 -24.71 -26.98
CA VAL A 686 11.34 -24.41 -27.14
C VAL A 686 11.65 -23.03 -26.53
N LEU A 687 12.57 -22.99 -25.57
CA LEU A 687 13.03 -21.79 -24.89
C LEU A 687 14.48 -21.49 -25.25
N CYS A 688 14.66 -20.47 -26.07
CA CYS A 688 15.92 -19.94 -26.58
C CYS A 688 16.48 -18.90 -25.60
N ILE A 689 17.64 -19.16 -25.02
CA ILE A 689 18.29 -18.28 -24.04
C ILE A 689 19.62 -17.74 -24.57
N THR A 690 19.77 -16.42 -24.46
CA THR A 690 21.02 -15.68 -24.73
C THR A 690 21.60 -15.12 -23.42
N GLU A 691 22.91 -14.85 -23.41
CA GLU A 691 23.68 -14.40 -22.21
C GLU A 691 23.58 -15.34 -21.00
N THR A 692 23.84 -16.62 -21.23
CA THR A 692 23.79 -17.65 -20.18
C THR A 692 24.85 -17.51 -19.07
N HIS A 693 26.02 -16.97 -19.39
CA HIS A 693 27.18 -16.77 -18.49
C HIS A 693 27.69 -18.07 -17.83
N LEU A 694 27.47 -19.21 -18.47
CA LEU A 694 27.95 -20.51 -17.99
C LEU A 694 29.46 -20.67 -18.26
N SER A 695 30.16 -21.29 -17.30
CA SER A 695 31.58 -21.63 -17.38
C SER A 695 31.78 -23.15 -17.26
N GLY A 696 32.86 -23.65 -17.88
CA GLY A 696 33.20 -25.09 -17.88
C GLY A 696 32.62 -25.88 -19.06
N SER A 697 32.92 -27.18 -19.11
CA SER A 697 32.46 -28.12 -20.15
C SER A 697 31.25 -28.95 -19.71
N SER A 698 31.04 -29.13 -18.40
CA SER A 698 29.89 -29.82 -17.84
C SER A 698 28.84 -28.84 -17.32
N VAL A 699 27.58 -29.07 -17.69
CA VAL A 699 26.45 -28.31 -17.16
C VAL A 699 26.00 -28.96 -15.86
N SER A 700 25.95 -28.17 -14.77
CA SER A 700 25.44 -28.65 -13.48
C SER A 700 23.98 -29.10 -13.61
N PRO A 701 23.54 -30.19 -12.96
CA PRO A 701 22.14 -30.61 -12.94
C PRO A 701 21.22 -29.52 -12.36
N ARG A 702 21.76 -28.58 -11.58
CA ARG A 702 21.03 -27.42 -11.07
C ARG A 702 20.49 -26.49 -12.16
N PHE A 703 20.99 -26.57 -13.40
CA PHE A 703 20.49 -25.76 -14.50
C PHE A 703 19.49 -26.50 -15.39
N GLN A 704 19.15 -27.76 -15.09
CA GLN A 704 18.09 -28.45 -15.80
C GLN A 704 16.71 -27.98 -15.32
N LEU A 705 15.80 -27.84 -16.27
CA LEU A 705 14.37 -27.62 -16.02
C LEU A 705 13.67 -28.98 -16.09
N GLU A 706 12.72 -29.22 -15.19
CA GLU A 706 11.93 -30.46 -15.21
C GLU A 706 11.17 -30.58 -16.53
N GLN A 707 11.16 -31.77 -17.12
CA GLN A 707 10.52 -32.05 -18.42
C GLN A 707 11.18 -31.41 -19.64
N TYR A 708 12.35 -30.77 -19.51
CA TYR A 708 13.11 -30.21 -20.63
C TYR A 708 14.47 -30.88 -20.81
N ASN A 709 14.86 -31.05 -22.07
CA ASN A 709 16.23 -31.29 -22.48
C ASN A 709 16.94 -29.96 -22.70
N MET A 710 18.26 -29.92 -22.45
CA MET A 710 19.06 -28.70 -22.53
C MET A 710 20.23 -28.87 -23.49
N ALA A 711 20.32 -27.99 -24.48
CA ALA A 711 21.45 -27.87 -25.39
C ALA A 711 22.13 -26.52 -25.19
N THR A 712 23.41 -26.51 -24.83
CA THR A 712 24.15 -25.27 -24.58
C THR A 712 25.44 -25.20 -25.38
N ARG A 713 25.88 -23.96 -25.61
CA ARG A 713 27.21 -23.64 -26.10
C ARG A 713 27.76 -22.42 -25.37
N ASN A 714 28.87 -22.64 -24.67
CA ASN A 714 29.55 -21.61 -23.89
C ASN A 714 30.44 -20.77 -24.79
N ARG A 715 30.58 -19.47 -24.48
CA ARG A 715 31.41 -18.52 -25.23
C ARG A 715 32.84 -19.00 -25.48
N HIS A 716 33.46 -19.63 -24.48
CA HIS A 716 34.83 -20.16 -24.55
C HIS A 716 35.04 -21.20 -25.67
N VAL A 717 33.97 -21.85 -26.13
CA VAL A 717 33.99 -22.89 -27.18
C VAL A 717 33.40 -22.36 -28.51
N SER A 718 32.97 -21.10 -28.53
CA SER A 718 32.34 -20.45 -29.69
C SER A 718 33.29 -19.62 -30.54
N TYR A 719 34.51 -19.34 -30.05
CA TYR A 719 35.49 -18.51 -30.75
C TYR A 719 36.83 -19.24 -30.81
N THR A 720 37.12 -19.90 -31.93
CA THR A 720 38.38 -20.63 -32.13
C THR A 720 39.51 -19.72 -32.60
N ASN A 721 39.22 -18.75 -33.47
CA ASN A 721 40.23 -17.86 -34.05
C ASN A 721 40.41 -16.55 -33.26
N HIS A 722 39.53 -16.31 -32.28
CA HIS A 722 39.51 -15.08 -31.49
C HIS A 722 39.56 -15.38 -29.99
N THR A 723 40.77 -15.69 -29.50
CA THR A 723 41.01 -15.99 -28.07
C THR A 723 40.66 -14.84 -27.14
N ASP A 724 40.72 -13.60 -27.63
CA ASP A 724 40.37 -12.42 -26.84
C ASP A 724 38.87 -12.38 -26.54
N MET A 725 38.03 -12.77 -27.51
CA MET A 725 36.58 -12.89 -27.34
C MET A 725 36.22 -14.09 -26.46
N ALA A 726 36.94 -15.21 -26.60
CA ALA A 726 36.73 -16.41 -25.79
C ALA A 726 37.00 -16.19 -24.29
N LYS A 727 37.89 -15.25 -23.93
CA LYS A 727 38.28 -14.93 -22.54
C LYS A 727 37.37 -13.91 -21.85
N VAL A 728 36.49 -13.21 -22.59
CA VAL A 728 35.60 -12.21 -22.01
C VAL A 728 34.46 -12.90 -21.28
N ASN A 729 34.40 -12.70 -19.96
CA ASN A 729 33.27 -13.17 -19.14
C ASN A 729 31.94 -12.59 -19.66
N GLY A 730 30.91 -13.44 -19.65
CA GLY A 730 29.58 -13.14 -20.19
C GLY A 730 29.26 -13.94 -21.45
N GLY A 731 28.05 -13.77 -22.00
CA GLY A 731 27.60 -14.48 -23.21
C GLY A 731 27.29 -15.97 -23.03
N GLY A 732 27.29 -16.69 -24.13
CA GLY A 732 26.85 -18.08 -24.24
C GLY A 732 25.36 -18.19 -24.53
N VAL A 733 24.99 -19.29 -25.18
CA VAL A 733 23.62 -19.59 -25.61
C VAL A 733 23.17 -20.94 -25.07
N ALA A 734 21.89 -21.03 -24.74
CA ALA A 734 21.24 -22.28 -24.32
C ALA A 734 19.87 -22.40 -24.98
N MET A 735 19.46 -23.62 -25.26
CA MET A 735 18.09 -23.94 -25.65
C MET A 735 17.56 -25.02 -24.72
N TYR A 736 16.35 -24.80 -24.19
CA TYR A 736 15.56 -25.83 -23.54
C TYR A 736 14.45 -26.26 -24.46
N TYR A 737 14.21 -27.55 -24.60
CA TYR A 737 13.11 -28.09 -25.40
C TYR A 737 12.42 -29.22 -24.64
N LYS A 738 11.08 -29.28 -24.68
CA LYS A 738 10.32 -30.29 -23.93
C LYS A 738 10.73 -31.70 -24.33
N THR A 739 10.86 -32.58 -23.36
CA THR A 739 11.21 -34.00 -23.53
C THR A 739 10.22 -34.77 -24.41
N VAL A 740 8.99 -34.28 -24.52
CA VAL A 740 7.94 -34.84 -25.40
C VAL A 740 8.22 -34.59 -26.89
N LEU A 741 9.07 -33.60 -27.22
CA LEU A 741 9.43 -33.29 -28.61
C LEU A 741 10.49 -34.27 -29.11
N THR A 742 10.30 -34.81 -30.31
CA THR A 742 11.35 -35.53 -31.04
C THR A 742 12.27 -34.51 -31.70
N ALA A 743 13.38 -34.20 -31.05
CA ALA A 743 14.28 -33.14 -31.48
C ALA A 743 15.76 -33.52 -31.35
N GLU A 744 16.56 -33.16 -32.36
CA GLU A 744 18.00 -33.36 -32.38
C GLU A 744 18.75 -32.04 -32.23
N SER A 745 19.61 -31.92 -31.21
CA SER A 745 20.43 -30.72 -31.01
C SER A 745 21.78 -30.83 -31.73
N ARG A 746 22.17 -29.78 -32.46
CA ARG A 746 23.48 -29.63 -33.09
C ARG A 746 24.23 -28.44 -32.49
N LYS A 747 25.39 -28.72 -31.90
CA LYS A 747 26.27 -27.73 -31.25
C LYS A 747 27.43 -27.30 -32.13
N TYR A 748 27.75 -28.07 -33.15
CA TYR A 748 28.88 -27.87 -34.05
C TYR A 748 28.43 -28.03 -35.51
N LEU A 749 28.87 -27.10 -36.36
CA LEU A 749 28.72 -27.14 -37.81
C LEU A 749 30.10 -26.87 -38.40
N GLN A 750 30.52 -27.67 -39.38
CA GLN A 750 31.90 -27.66 -39.88
C GLN A 750 32.35 -26.30 -40.44
N ASN A 751 31.40 -25.50 -40.96
CA ASN A 751 31.68 -24.24 -41.64
C ASN A 751 31.52 -22.99 -40.75
N VAL A 752 31.23 -23.15 -39.44
CA VAL A 752 30.95 -22.02 -38.53
C VAL A 752 31.82 -22.10 -37.28
N THR A 753 32.81 -21.21 -37.17
CA THR A 753 33.89 -21.30 -36.17
C THR A 753 33.86 -20.22 -35.10
N ASP A 754 33.42 -19.00 -35.43
CA ASP A 754 33.54 -17.81 -34.58
C ASP A 754 32.19 -17.17 -34.27
N LEU A 755 31.22 -18.00 -33.87
CA LEU A 755 29.84 -17.60 -33.59
C LEU A 755 29.25 -18.36 -32.40
N GLU A 756 28.56 -17.65 -31.51
CA GLU A 756 27.82 -18.25 -30.40
C GLU A 756 26.45 -18.74 -30.89
N PHE A 757 26.30 -20.03 -31.14
CA PHE A 757 25.03 -20.61 -31.60
C PHE A 757 24.71 -22.02 -31.06
N VAL A 758 23.42 -22.35 -31.03
CA VAL A 758 22.88 -23.71 -30.85
C VAL A 758 21.74 -23.91 -31.86
N VAL A 759 21.69 -25.07 -32.50
CA VAL A 759 20.61 -25.44 -33.44
C VAL A 759 19.87 -26.66 -32.93
N ILE A 760 18.55 -26.69 -33.09
CA ILE A 760 17.71 -27.85 -32.83
C ILE A 760 16.85 -28.11 -34.06
N LYS A 761 16.83 -29.36 -34.53
CA LYS A 761 15.91 -29.86 -35.54
C LYS A 761 14.74 -30.54 -34.81
N VAL A 762 13.53 -30.00 -34.92
CA VAL A 762 12.31 -30.58 -34.36
C VAL A 762 11.59 -31.35 -35.46
N GLU A 763 11.18 -32.60 -35.18
CA GLU A 763 10.50 -33.48 -36.14
C GLU A 763 9.01 -33.68 -35.82
N SER A 764 8.60 -33.55 -34.55
CA SER A 764 7.21 -33.68 -34.09
C SER A 764 6.96 -32.75 -32.90
N PRO A 765 5.78 -32.09 -32.78
CA PRO A 765 4.57 -32.20 -33.61
C PRO A 765 4.56 -31.34 -34.88
N VAL A 766 5.52 -30.41 -35.01
CA VAL A 766 5.73 -29.57 -36.20
C VAL A 766 7.20 -29.67 -36.58
N THR A 767 7.48 -29.98 -37.85
CA THR A 767 8.83 -29.95 -38.39
C THR A 767 9.33 -28.51 -38.47
N ALA A 768 10.41 -28.18 -37.77
CA ALA A 768 11.04 -26.85 -37.81
C ALA A 768 12.52 -26.94 -37.43
N LEU A 769 13.33 -26.06 -38.01
CA LEU A 769 14.74 -25.92 -37.69
C LEU A 769 14.96 -24.61 -36.93
N ILE A 770 15.37 -24.69 -35.66
CA ILE A 770 15.47 -23.53 -34.78
C ILE A 770 16.94 -23.28 -34.44
N ALA A 771 17.44 -22.07 -34.66
CA ALA A 771 18.78 -21.63 -34.30
C ALA A 771 18.72 -20.47 -33.31
N THR A 772 19.50 -20.54 -32.22
CA THR A 772 19.69 -19.44 -31.25
C THR A 772 21.08 -18.90 -31.43
N VAL A 773 21.19 -17.60 -31.69
CA VAL A 773 22.46 -16.94 -31.98
C VAL A 773 22.64 -15.72 -31.08
N TYR A 774 23.84 -15.52 -30.55
CA TYR A 774 24.19 -14.32 -29.79
C TYR A 774 25.37 -13.60 -30.43
N ARG A 775 25.23 -12.28 -30.61
CA ARG A 775 26.33 -11.41 -31.03
C ARG A 775 26.72 -10.50 -29.86
N PRO A 776 27.94 -10.61 -29.30
CA PRO A 776 28.42 -9.67 -28.28
C PRO A 776 28.51 -8.23 -28.83
N PRO A 777 28.30 -7.20 -28.00
CA PRO A 777 28.30 -5.80 -28.46
C PRO A 777 29.66 -5.36 -29.04
N ASN A 778 30.76 -5.93 -28.56
CA ASN A 778 32.11 -5.61 -29.01
C ASN A 778 32.51 -6.38 -30.30
N TYR A 779 31.64 -7.25 -30.83
CA TYR A 779 31.94 -8.05 -32.02
C TYR A 779 31.57 -7.30 -33.30
N SER A 780 32.55 -6.95 -34.14
CA SER A 780 32.34 -6.16 -35.36
C SER A 780 31.43 -6.85 -36.37
N HIS A 781 30.51 -6.08 -36.98
CA HIS A 781 29.60 -6.58 -38.03
C HIS A 781 30.36 -7.16 -39.23
N VAL A 782 31.51 -6.59 -39.61
CA VAL A 782 32.32 -7.06 -40.74
C VAL A 782 32.80 -8.49 -40.52
N ARG A 783 33.01 -8.89 -39.26
CA ARG A 783 33.45 -10.24 -38.88
C ARG A 783 32.28 -11.18 -38.62
N PHE A 784 31.19 -10.65 -38.09
CA PHE A 784 29.98 -11.40 -37.76
C PHE A 784 29.20 -11.87 -38.99
N LEU A 785 28.98 -10.99 -39.97
CA LEU A 785 28.10 -11.28 -41.11
C LEU A 785 28.57 -12.51 -41.94
N PRO A 786 29.87 -12.69 -42.26
CA PRO A 786 30.31 -13.88 -42.97
C PRO A 786 30.05 -15.18 -42.19
N GLN A 787 30.20 -15.18 -40.86
CA GLN A 787 29.93 -16.36 -40.03
C GLN A 787 28.43 -16.65 -39.93
N MET A 788 27.60 -15.61 -39.89
CA MET A 788 26.15 -15.75 -39.97
C MET A 788 25.73 -16.34 -41.32
N GLN A 789 26.32 -15.87 -42.41
CA GLN A 789 26.08 -16.42 -43.75
C GLN A 789 26.40 -17.91 -43.81
N CYS A 790 27.59 -18.32 -43.35
CA CYS A 790 27.96 -19.74 -43.31
C CYS A 790 27.01 -20.58 -42.44
N LEU A 791 26.44 -19.99 -41.38
CA LEU A 791 25.42 -20.65 -40.56
C LEU A 791 24.13 -20.84 -41.37
N LEU A 792 23.64 -19.81 -42.06
CA LEU A 792 22.43 -19.87 -42.89
C LEU A 792 22.58 -20.90 -44.01
N ASP A 793 23.70 -20.88 -44.74
CA ASP A 793 24.01 -21.86 -45.79
C ASP A 793 23.98 -23.30 -45.22
N SER A 794 24.55 -23.50 -44.03
CA SER A 794 24.57 -24.80 -43.35
C SER A 794 23.18 -25.24 -42.87
N LEU A 795 22.31 -24.29 -42.49
CA LEU A 795 20.94 -24.56 -42.08
C LEU A 795 20.09 -24.97 -43.30
N GLU A 796 20.27 -24.30 -44.44
CA GLU A 796 19.54 -24.61 -45.67
C GLU A 796 19.89 -26.01 -46.20
N MET A 797 21.17 -26.41 -46.14
CA MET A 797 21.62 -27.77 -46.51
C MET A 797 20.94 -28.89 -45.69
N MET A 798 20.35 -28.59 -44.53
CA MET A 798 19.64 -29.58 -43.71
C MET A 798 18.22 -29.88 -44.21
N ASN A 799 17.74 -29.22 -45.27
CA ASN A 799 16.46 -29.51 -45.95
C ASN A 799 15.24 -29.60 -45.00
N CYS A 800 15.20 -28.76 -43.96
CA CYS A 800 14.12 -28.73 -42.97
C CYS A 800 13.54 -27.32 -42.90
N GLN A 801 12.23 -27.19 -43.13
CA GLN A 801 11.51 -25.91 -43.18
C GLN A 801 10.32 -25.94 -42.21
N PRO A 802 9.97 -24.80 -41.57
CA PRO A 802 10.60 -23.49 -41.67
C PRO A 802 11.91 -23.38 -40.86
N ILE A 803 12.79 -22.46 -41.28
CA ILE A 803 14.01 -22.09 -40.55
C ILE A 803 13.70 -20.89 -39.65
N ILE A 804 13.97 -21.02 -38.35
CA ILE A 804 13.66 -20.01 -37.34
C ILE A 804 14.96 -19.62 -36.65
N VAL A 805 15.37 -18.36 -36.82
CA VAL A 805 16.57 -17.81 -36.19
C VAL A 805 16.14 -16.86 -35.07
N CYS A 806 16.41 -17.26 -33.83
CA CYS A 806 16.25 -16.45 -32.63
C CYS A 806 17.60 -15.87 -32.23
N GLY A 807 17.69 -14.58 -31.92
CA GLY A 807 18.96 -14.07 -31.44
C GLY A 807 18.96 -12.65 -30.95
N ASP A 808 20.00 -12.33 -30.17
CA ASP A 808 20.32 -10.96 -29.80
C ASP A 808 21.55 -10.52 -30.58
N PHE A 809 21.32 -9.69 -31.60
CA PHE A 809 22.37 -9.17 -32.46
C PHE A 809 22.95 -7.85 -31.95
N ASN A 810 22.50 -7.36 -30.80
CA ASN A 810 22.92 -6.09 -30.24
C ASN A 810 22.74 -4.87 -31.18
N GLU A 811 21.81 -4.96 -32.14
CA GLU A 811 21.45 -3.91 -33.11
C GLU A 811 20.12 -3.22 -32.75
N ASP A 812 20.02 -1.91 -32.98
CA ASP A 812 18.76 -1.16 -32.91
C ASP A 812 18.03 -1.24 -34.26
N LEU A 813 17.11 -2.19 -34.35
CA LEU A 813 16.27 -2.41 -35.53
C LEU A 813 15.31 -1.25 -35.83
N MET A 814 15.01 -0.39 -34.86
CA MET A 814 14.09 0.74 -35.00
C MET A 814 14.80 2.01 -35.48
N SER A 815 16.13 2.02 -35.48
CA SER A 815 16.92 3.12 -36.02
C SER A 815 16.77 3.20 -37.55
N ARG A 816 16.61 4.42 -38.10
CA ARG A 816 16.46 4.67 -39.56
C ARG A 816 17.75 4.42 -40.38
N GLY A 817 18.76 3.79 -39.79
CA GLY A 817 20.07 3.53 -40.42
C GLY A 817 20.10 2.26 -41.27
N LYS A 818 21.25 1.98 -41.92
CA LYS A 818 21.51 0.69 -42.57
C LYS A 818 21.69 -0.37 -41.49
N ASN A 819 20.74 -1.29 -41.35
CA ASN A 819 20.81 -2.43 -40.43
C ASN A 819 21.51 -3.60 -41.14
N PRO A 820 22.80 -3.89 -40.84
CA PRO A 820 23.60 -4.84 -41.61
C PRO A 820 23.06 -6.27 -41.49
N SER A 821 22.58 -6.66 -40.31
CA SER A 821 21.97 -7.98 -40.11
C SER A 821 20.66 -8.12 -40.86
N LYS A 822 19.78 -7.11 -40.82
CA LYS A 822 18.51 -7.11 -41.58
C LYS A 822 18.75 -7.22 -43.09
N ASN A 823 19.78 -6.54 -43.61
CA ASN A 823 20.14 -6.63 -45.01
C ASN A 823 20.63 -8.03 -45.41
N CYS A 824 21.41 -8.70 -44.54
CA CYS A 824 21.85 -10.09 -44.73
C CYS A 824 20.66 -11.03 -44.89
N PHE A 825 19.66 -10.94 -44.00
CA PHE A 825 18.46 -11.77 -44.05
C PHE A 825 17.51 -11.43 -45.20
N SER A 826 17.62 -10.24 -45.80
CA SER A 826 16.79 -9.82 -46.96
C SER A 826 17.42 -10.08 -48.32
N GLN A 827 18.73 -10.33 -48.38
CA GLN A 827 19.46 -10.61 -49.61
C GLN A 827 19.32 -12.07 -50.06
N GLU A 828 18.99 -12.96 -49.14
CA GLU A 828 18.65 -14.34 -49.45
C GLU A 828 17.14 -14.45 -49.67
N ASP A 829 16.72 -14.89 -50.85
CA ASP A 829 15.34 -15.28 -51.18
C ASP A 829 14.91 -16.56 -50.42
N MET A 830 15.22 -16.64 -49.13
CA MET A 830 14.83 -17.74 -48.24
C MET A 830 13.34 -17.64 -47.94
N HIS A 831 12.54 -18.29 -48.78
CA HIS A 831 11.08 -18.18 -48.81
C HIS A 831 10.35 -18.52 -47.49
N ASN A 832 11.03 -19.01 -46.45
CA ASN A 832 10.43 -19.39 -45.15
C ASN A 832 11.32 -19.11 -43.92
N LEU A 833 12.19 -18.08 -43.95
CA LEU A 833 13.01 -17.68 -42.79
C LEU A 833 12.22 -16.79 -41.82
N LEU A 834 12.17 -17.17 -40.54
CA LEU A 834 11.59 -16.35 -39.46
C LEU A 834 12.68 -15.84 -38.52
N LEU A 835 12.80 -14.51 -38.39
CA LEU A 835 13.77 -13.85 -37.51
C LEU A 835 13.11 -13.31 -36.24
N LEU A 836 13.58 -13.75 -35.07
CA LEU A 836 13.15 -13.28 -33.75
C LEU A 836 14.31 -12.55 -33.05
N GLN A 837 14.31 -11.22 -33.10
CA GLN A 837 15.33 -10.37 -32.48
C GLN A 837 14.76 -9.55 -31.32
N LEU A 838 15.51 -9.45 -30.22
CA LEU A 838 15.14 -8.58 -29.10
C LEU A 838 15.27 -7.09 -29.48
N PRO A 839 14.25 -6.26 -29.23
CA PRO A 839 14.33 -4.83 -29.49
C PRO A 839 15.31 -4.17 -28.50
N LYS A 840 16.32 -3.47 -29.01
CA LYS A 840 17.09 -2.51 -28.21
C LYS A 840 16.34 -1.19 -28.16
N ASN A 841 15.64 -0.93 -27.05
CA ASN A 841 15.22 0.43 -26.74
C ASN A 841 16.48 1.22 -26.35
N THR A 842 16.88 2.15 -27.22
CA THR A 842 17.81 3.21 -26.83
C THR A 842 17.14 4.02 -25.71
N HIS A 843 17.75 3.97 -24.52
CA HIS A 843 17.26 4.59 -23.29
C HIS A 843 17.04 6.10 -23.38
#